data_AF-A0A2K9YUZ1-F1
#
_entry.id   AF-A0A2K9YUZ1-F1
#
_cell.length_a   1.000
_cell.length_b   1.000
_cell.length_c   1.000
_cell.angle_alpha   90.00
_cell.angle_beta   90.00
_cell.angle_gamma   90.00
#
_symmetry.space_group_name_H-M   'P 1'
#
loop_
_entity.id
_entity.type
_entity.pdbx_description
1 polymer ?
#
loop_
_entity_poly.entity_id
_entity_poly.type
_entity_poly.pdbx_seq_one_letter_code
_entity_poly.pdbx_strand_id
1 'polypeptide(L)'
;MSLSDQVVMATSIETLIELLKNLPDYGRVSYVVTAKGDEVKTAFDIVDASALLVSNTLDGKINPDYPQELQPRDRTRASSLLQVNQISKDLRPAQLTDSGLSSHGAPIIGEDNAVESGNGRTMGIIKAYQDGNADRYREYLIEHATEFGIRPEKVESMTAPVLVRRRLTKVDRVQFAKDSNISDLQEMAASEKAFVDADSITPAMMALFNPSESGDLLSRSNDAFIRGFMTQVGATQAAGLVTEDGRPTRQLVDRIQNAIFAKAYKDARLVRMVAEEPDPDMRNVLTALNAAANDFVQMQALSGEAHKQAVTTIVDGIETADSLDKKALAALKDAVDLVRQSKESGQHITDVIAQGDMFSETAPEVKALALFIVANNRSAKRMATAFKLMAQRINDELQHQGQALGDMFGGGDVSLQDILRQVSQELENEGMQGISGGLFESVSGGSYNGVAPYTSLLLHRASGIKDIIHLIRLLSRTDPQDEQLVQVLAHFVRMPVADVKKWCRLFGISNSLLRGLLNHASSLGRDGFDEIAQAIKNGDMPPAIDWFSIRPTRVKAFLSAAHSASPLAEMVQRLSLIFTDHTALGDLTLDEMKEASIQWAEQQNEVNSDFLPAFRKAVSKADDARGILKAFKALQSRVNKHVGDIDGVTAEGRDILKEHGITPEFIDEIRTDMQREVVSSLQIVARALADANPKSAAIVNRVIGDIEASEGMGALKLFLSRAFNPNGNILPGIIGEAKKYVSEEELEHLDQLLKRFSYNPQTRWQMNQQSMGSVHEKVLSAMNSAIANSSVSEEKALEWADSFITEEVEEARAGQNGGIDLRKELADIYRLTGGKISTLSKVVHHQGRAYANLNGVVAVNLNDENASALWHELGHHLEYSNPGLLEKARSFLKANVEGDKPSFVNIGGRGKPEWCFRSRLSNIYMAKVYPPASVSNSGKIRQKSPTISKTSATEVFSMALQLYHDKEATAASLMNGDGLLELLLGVAKELNNAD
;
A
#
# COMPACT_ATOMS: atom_id res chain seq x y z
N MET A 1 -30.80 19.17 -32.17
CA MET A 1 -31.35 19.88 -31.00
C MET A 1 -32.11 18.90 -30.14
N SER A 2 -31.74 18.82 -28.86
CA SER A 2 -32.51 18.12 -27.84
C SER A 2 -33.91 18.72 -27.74
N LEU A 3 -34.90 17.97 -27.23
CA LEU A 3 -36.25 18.52 -27.04
C LEU A 3 -36.22 19.72 -26.08
N SER A 4 -35.30 19.72 -25.12
CA SER A 4 -34.96 20.85 -24.25
C SER A 4 -34.47 22.08 -25.05
N ASP A 5 -33.62 21.90 -26.06
CA ASP A 5 -33.19 23.00 -26.93
C ASP A 5 -34.36 23.52 -27.78
N GLN A 6 -35.25 22.64 -28.23
CA GLN A 6 -36.44 23.04 -29.01
C GLN A 6 -37.47 23.79 -28.17
N VAL A 7 -37.63 23.39 -26.89
CA VAL A 7 -38.49 24.08 -25.91
C VAL A 7 -37.95 25.47 -25.58
N VAL A 8 -36.62 25.61 -25.41
CA VAL A 8 -35.97 26.92 -25.15
C VAL A 8 -36.03 27.85 -26.37
N MET A 9 -36.03 27.29 -27.57
CA MET A 9 -36.09 28.04 -28.83
C MET A 9 -37.54 28.30 -29.31
N ALA A 10 -38.56 27.87 -28.55
CA ALA A 10 -39.95 28.09 -28.92
C ALA A 10 -40.32 29.58 -28.79
N THR A 11 -40.65 30.21 -29.92
CA THR A 11 -40.98 31.65 -29.98
C THR A 11 -42.47 31.94 -29.84
N SER A 12 -43.32 30.91 -29.74
CA SER A 12 -44.76 31.06 -29.46
C SER A 12 -45.28 30.02 -28.48
N ILE A 13 -46.36 30.39 -27.78
CA ILE A 13 -47.09 29.50 -26.87
C ILE A 13 -47.69 28.30 -27.60
N GLU A 14 -48.17 28.45 -28.84
CA GLU A 14 -48.65 27.30 -29.62
C GLU A 14 -47.52 26.31 -29.92
N THR A 15 -46.33 26.80 -30.29
CA THR A 15 -45.16 25.96 -30.58
C THR A 15 -44.68 25.24 -29.32
N LEU A 16 -44.69 25.93 -28.18
CA LEU A 16 -44.37 25.35 -26.88
C LEU A 16 -45.37 24.25 -26.50
N ILE A 17 -46.67 24.49 -26.69
CA ILE A 17 -47.73 23.51 -26.42
C ILE A 17 -47.60 22.28 -27.34
N GLU A 18 -47.24 22.47 -28.61
CA GLU A 18 -47.07 21.39 -29.58
C GLU A 18 -45.80 20.56 -29.32
N LEU A 19 -44.71 21.20 -28.87
CA LEU A 19 -43.50 20.53 -28.40
C LEU A 19 -43.73 19.75 -27.10
N LEU A 20 -44.48 20.31 -26.16
CA LEU A 20 -44.86 19.64 -24.91
C LEU A 20 -45.77 18.44 -25.13
N LYS A 21 -46.61 18.46 -26.18
CA LYS A 21 -47.42 17.30 -26.59
C LYS A 21 -46.60 16.16 -27.21
N ASN A 22 -45.40 16.45 -27.70
CA ASN A 22 -44.48 15.50 -28.33
C ASN A 22 -43.37 14.99 -27.39
N LEU A 23 -43.43 15.33 -26.09
CA LEU A 23 -42.58 14.71 -25.07
C LEU A 23 -42.89 13.20 -25.00
N PRO A 24 -41.87 12.33 -25.00
CA PRO A 24 -42.09 10.90 -24.75
C PRO A 24 -42.75 10.69 -23.37
N ASP A 25 -43.76 9.80 -23.28
CA ASP A 25 -44.55 9.53 -22.06
C ASP A 25 -43.81 8.68 -21.00
N TYR A 26 -42.47 8.78 -20.97
CA TYR A 26 -41.62 8.18 -19.93
C TYR A 26 -41.15 9.27 -18.96
N GLY A 27 -40.95 8.86 -17.70
CA GLY A 27 -40.45 9.71 -16.62
C GLY A 27 -38.96 10.00 -16.71
N ARG A 28 -38.34 10.27 -15.55
CA ARG A 28 -36.93 10.64 -15.42
C ARG A 28 -36.02 9.61 -16.10
N VAL A 29 -35.06 10.10 -16.88
CA VAL A 29 -34.02 9.29 -17.51
C VAL A 29 -32.95 8.91 -16.49
N SER A 30 -32.51 7.66 -16.50
CA SER A 30 -31.46 7.14 -15.63
C SER A 30 -30.51 6.23 -16.42
N TYR A 31 -29.27 6.09 -15.94
CA TYR A 31 -28.25 5.24 -16.53
C TYR A 31 -28.02 4.03 -15.64
N VAL A 32 -27.94 2.85 -16.25
CA VAL A 32 -27.65 1.60 -15.54
C VAL A 32 -26.38 1.00 -16.09
N VAL A 33 -25.54 0.48 -15.21
CA VAL A 33 -24.28 -0.17 -15.55
C VAL A 33 -24.46 -1.68 -15.40
N THR A 34 -24.04 -2.46 -16.39
CA THR A 34 -23.97 -3.92 -16.29
C THR A 34 -22.79 -4.34 -15.42
N ALA A 35 -22.76 -5.59 -14.94
CA ALA A 35 -21.62 -6.09 -14.16
C ALA A 35 -20.27 -6.04 -14.93
N LYS A 36 -20.30 -5.92 -16.27
CA LYS A 36 -19.12 -5.76 -17.12
C LYS A 36 -18.68 -4.31 -17.33
N GLY A 37 -19.43 -3.34 -16.81
CA GLY A 37 -19.14 -1.92 -16.92
C GLY A 37 -19.81 -1.22 -18.12
N ASP A 38 -20.68 -1.90 -18.87
CA ASP A 38 -21.39 -1.28 -20.00
C ASP A 38 -22.54 -0.41 -19.50
N GLU A 39 -22.58 0.84 -19.95
CA GLU A 39 -23.62 1.80 -19.56
C GLU A 39 -24.80 1.77 -20.55
N VAL A 40 -26.02 1.61 -20.02
CA VAL A 40 -27.26 1.55 -20.78
C VAL A 40 -28.21 2.64 -20.29
N LYS A 41 -28.70 3.47 -21.22
CA LYS A 41 -29.65 4.52 -20.94
C LYS A 41 -31.06 3.95 -20.82
N THR A 42 -31.75 4.30 -19.75
CA THR A 42 -33.13 3.89 -19.45
C THR A 42 -33.98 5.10 -19.04
N ALA A 43 -35.29 4.95 -19.07
CA ALA A 43 -36.21 5.93 -18.49
C ALA A 43 -37.23 5.23 -17.59
N PHE A 44 -37.57 5.87 -16.47
CA PHE A 44 -38.62 5.37 -15.60
C PHE A 44 -39.96 5.39 -16.33
N ASP A 45 -40.77 4.36 -16.12
CA ASP A 45 -42.13 4.27 -16.61
C ASP A 45 -42.97 3.50 -15.59
N ILE A 46 -44.29 3.69 -15.62
CA ILE A 46 -45.22 2.93 -14.80
C ILE A 46 -46.12 2.13 -15.73
N VAL A 47 -46.19 0.82 -15.48
CA VAL A 47 -47.01 -0.11 -16.26
C VAL A 47 -47.83 -0.98 -15.32
N ASP A 48 -49.02 -1.37 -15.76
CA ASP A 48 -49.81 -2.32 -14.99
C ASP A 48 -49.13 -3.70 -15.04
N ALA A 49 -49.17 -4.42 -13.94
CA ALA A 49 -48.58 -5.75 -13.77
C ALA A 49 -49.05 -6.72 -14.87
N SER A 50 -50.28 -6.58 -15.38
CA SER A 50 -50.81 -7.43 -16.45
C SER A 50 -50.20 -7.14 -17.83
N ALA A 51 -49.60 -5.97 -18.04
CA ALA A 51 -48.98 -5.56 -19.30
C ALA A 51 -47.52 -6.03 -19.43
N LEU A 52 -46.94 -6.56 -18.35
CA LEU A 52 -45.57 -7.05 -18.31
C LEU A 52 -45.46 -8.48 -18.84
N LEU A 53 -44.58 -8.67 -19.81
CA LEU A 53 -44.31 -9.98 -20.38
C LEU A 53 -43.12 -10.61 -19.65
N VAL A 54 -43.44 -11.56 -18.75
CA VAL A 54 -42.47 -12.29 -17.92
C VAL A 54 -42.14 -13.67 -18.49
N SER A 55 -40.95 -14.19 -18.18
CA SER A 55 -40.43 -15.45 -18.75
C SER A 55 -41.22 -16.70 -18.39
N ASN A 56 -41.83 -16.73 -17.19
CA ASN A 56 -42.57 -17.88 -16.68
C ASN A 56 -43.86 -17.41 -16.01
N THR A 57 -44.85 -18.30 -16.03
CA THR A 57 -46.05 -18.18 -15.20
C THR A 57 -45.69 -18.37 -13.72
N LEU A 58 -46.58 -17.93 -12.83
CA LEU A 58 -46.37 -18.04 -11.38
C LEU A 58 -46.31 -19.49 -10.88
N ASP A 59 -46.83 -20.44 -11.65
CA ASP A 59 -46.72 -21.88 -11.42
C ASP A 59 -45.42 -22.49 -11.96
N GLY A 60 -44.51 -21.67 -12.51
CA GLY A 60 -43.20 -22.08 -12.99
C GLY A 60 -43.15 -22.57 -14.43
N LYS A 61 -44.30 -22.71 -15.11
CA LYS A 61 -44.34 -23.07 -16.54
C LYS A 61 -43.80 -21.94 -17.39
N ILE A 62 -43.07 -22.29 -18.45
CA ILE A 62 -42.53 -21.34 -19.44
C ILE A 62 -43.68 -20.56 -20.08
N ASN A 63 -43.56 -19.24 -20.17
CA ASN A 63 -44.52 -18.41 -20.87
C ASN A 63 -44.23 -18.44 -22.38
N PRO A 64 -45.11 -18.99 -23.24
CA PRO A 64 -44.86 -19.10 -24.66
C PRO A 64 -44.77 -17.75 -25.39
N ASP A 65 -45.39 -16.71 -24.84
CA ASP A 65 -45.42 -15.38 -25.46
C ASP A 65 -44.13 -14.57 -25.19
N TYR A 66 -43.29 -15.01 -24.25
CA TYR A 66 -42.02 -14.36 -23.91
C TYR A 66 -40.88 -14.84 -24.85
N PRO A 67 -40.03 -13.94 -25.38
CA PRO A 67 -38.86 -14.31 -26.17
C PRO A 67 -37.84 -15.11 -25.34
N GLN A 68 -37.80 -16.43 -25.54
CA GLN A 68 -37.08 -17.35 -24.65
C GLN A 68 -35.56 -17.10 -24.59
N GLU A 69 -34.99 -16.61 -25.69
CA GLU A 69 -33.59 -16.22 -25.80
C GLU A 69 -33.18 -15.11 -24.80
N LEU A 70 -34.14 -14.33 -24.30
CA LEU A 70 -33.90 -13.27 -23.31
C LEU A 70 -33.86 -13.77 -21.86
N GLN A 71 -34.18 -15.05 -21.61
CA GLN A 71 -34.12 -15.61 -20.26
C GLN A 71 -32.93 -16.56 -20.12
N PRO A 72 -31.75 -16.06 -19.68
CA PRO A 72 -30.53 -16.87 -19.60
C PRO A 72 -30.55 -17.91 -18.47
N ARG A 73 -31.44 -17.75 -17.48
CA ARG A 73 -31.54 -18.62 -16.30
C ARG A 73 -32.79 -19.50 -16.38
N ASP A 74 -32.64 -20.79 -16.16
CA ASP A 74 -33.79 -21.69 -16.02
C ASP A 74 -34.60 -21.40 -14.75
N ARG A 75 -35.85 -20.96 -14.98
CA ARG A 75 -36.83 -20.53 -13.98
C ARG A 75 -37.88 -21.61 -13.67
N THR A 76 -37.84 -22.76 -14.33
CA THR A 76 -38.75 -23.88 -14.03
C THR A 76 -38.38 -24.62 -12.73
N ARG A 77 -37.14 -24.42 -12.25
CA ARG A 77 -36.61 -25.06 -11.04
C ARG A 77 -37.33 -24.61 -9.77
N ALA A 78 -37.46 -25.54 -8.82
CA ALA A 78 -38.07 -25.29 -7.50
C ALA A 78 -37.42 -24.11 -6.75
N SER A 79 -36.11 -23.90 -6.87
CA SER A 79 -35.41 -22.76 -6.27
C SER A 79 -35.86 -21.41 -6.79
N SER A 80 -36.23 -21.33 -8.08
CA SER A 80 -36.77 -20.10 -8.69
C SER A 80 -38.18 -19.81 -8.17
N LEU A 81 -39.01 -20.84 -7.99
CA LEU A 81 -40.34 -20.71 -7.38
C LEU A 81 -40.26 -20.25 -5.92
N LEU A 82 -39.33 -20.81 -5.15
CA LEU A 82 -39.08 -20.39 -3.76
C LEU A 82 -38.66 -18.92 -3.68
N GLN A 83 -37.78 -18.47 -4.58
CA GLN A 83 -37.39 -17.05 -4.65
C GLN A 83 -38.59 -16.14 -4.90
N VAL A 84 -39.43 -16.48 -5.89
CA VAL A 84 -40.64 -15.68 -6.23
C VAL A 84 -41.60 -15.63 -5.03
N ASN A 85 -41.83 -16.77 -4.37
CA ASN A 85 -42.68 -16.85 -3.17
C ASN A 85 -42.12 -16.06 -1.98
N GLN A 86 -40.80 -15.94 -1.87
CA GLN A 86 -40.17 -15.16 -0.81
C GLN A 86 -40.31 -13.65 -1.09
N ILE A 87 -40.06 -13.24 -2.33
CA ILE A 87 -40.24 -11.84 -2.77
C ILE A 87 -41.71 -11.41 -2.61
N SER A 88 -42.68 -12.28 -2.93
CA SER A 88 -44.09 -11.92 -2.83
C SER A 88 -44.58 -11.73 -1.38
N LYS A 89 -43.92 -12.36 -0.40
CA LYS A 89 -44.26 -12.25 1.04
C LYS A 89 -43.58 -11.08 1.75
N ASP A 90 -42.37 -10.68 1.32
CA ASP A 90 -41.60 -9.56 1.89
C ASP A 90 -41.13 -8.62 0.78
N LEU A 91 -42.09 -7.95 0.11
CA LEU A 91 -41.77 -6.91 -0.87
C LEU A 91 -41.12 -5.72 -0.15
N ARG A 92 -39.93 -5.32 -0.62
CA ARG A 92 -39.20 -4.15 -0.14
C ARG A 92 -39.19 -3.05 -1.21
N PRO A 93 -40.10 -2.06 -1.16
CA PRO A 93 -40.27 -1.09 -2.23
C PRO A 93 -39.00 -0.32 -2.59
N ALA A 94 -38.24 0.13 -1.59
CA ALA A 94 -36.98 0.86 -1.79
C ALA A 94 -35.89 0.08 -2.56
N GLN A 95 -35.96 -1.27 -2.61
CA GLN A 95 -35.03 -2.09 -3.41
C GLN A 95 -35.51 -2.33 -4.85
N LEU A 96 -36.75 -1.93 -5.16
CA LEU A 96 -37.44 -2.11 -6.43
C LEU A 96 -37.61 -0.78 -7.19
N THR A 97 -36.87 0.25 -6.80
CA THR A 97 -36.90 1.59 -7.38
C THR A 97 -35.58 1.93 -8.09
N ASP A 98 -35.08 3.16 -8.00
CA ASP A 98 -33.87 3.58 -8.72
C ASP A 98 -32.62 2.80 -8.27
N SER A 99 -31.78 2.46 -9.24
CA SER A 99 -30.50 1.78 -9.04
C SER A 99 -29.60 2.04 -10.24
N GLY A 100 -28.34 2.36 -9.97
CA GLY A 100 -27.32 2.52 -11.01
C GLY A 100 -26.86 1.20 -11.63
N LEU A 101 -27.36 0.04 -11.17
CA LEU A 101 -26.99 -1.29 -11.69
C LEU A 101 -28.15 -1.93 -12.45
N SER A 102 -27.84 -2.67 -13.52
CA SER A 102 -28.86 -3.35 -14.33
C SER A 102 -29.46 -4.59 -13.65
N SER A 103 -28.75 -5.17 -12.69
CA SER A 103 -29.14 -6.34 -11.90
C SER A 103 -30.07 -6.01 -10.72
N HIS A 104 -30.09 -4.76 -10.23
CA HIS A 104 -30.82 -4.28 -9.06
C HIS A 104 -31.90 -3.23 -9.41
N GLY A 105 -32.77 -2.84 -8.47
CA GLY A 105 -33.79 -1.79 -8.66
C GLY A 105 -35.08 -2.23 -9.37
N ALA A 106 -35.71 -1.31 -10.09
CA ALA A 106 -36.90 -1.55 -10.91
C ALA A 106 -36.59 -2.47 -12.12
N PRO A 107 -37.47 -3.40 -12.51
CA PRO A 107 -37.26 -4.24 -13.69
C PRO A 107 -36.98 -3.43 -14.96
N ILE A 108 -36.09 -3.92 -15.82
CA ILE A 108 -35.77 -3.28 -17.10
C ILE A 108 -36.56 -3.99 -18.20
N ILE A 109 -37.26 -3.21 -19.02
CA ILE A 109 -38.12 -3.72 -20.10
C ILE A 109 -37.71 -3.18 -21.46
N GLY A 110 -37.98 -3.98 -22.50
CA GLY A 110 -37.90 -3.57 -23.89
C GLY A 110 -39.11 -2.72 -24.33
N GLU A 111 -39.11 -2.32 -25.60
CA GLU A 111 -40.24 -1.61 -26.22
C GLU A 111 -41.51 -2.47 -26.28
N ASP A 112 -41.37 -3.79 -26.27
CA ASP A 112 -42.42 -4.81 -26.29
C ASP A 112 -42.94 -5.21 -24.89
N ASN A 113 -42.52 -4.50 -23.84
CA ASN A 113 -42.77 -4.83 -22.43
C ASN A 113 -42.24 -6.20 -21.98
N ALA A 114 -41.39 -6.86 -22.77
CA ALA A 114 -40.64 -8.03 -22.32
C ALA A 114 -39.62 -7.62 -21.27
N VAL A 115 -39.61 -8.34 -20.15
CA VAL A 115 -38.68 -8.08 -19.05
C VAL A 115 -37.29 -8.59 -19.41
N GLU A 116 -36.38 -7.68 -19.76
CA GLU A 116 -35.00 -7.99 -20.15
C GLU A 116 -34.10 -8.20 -18.93
N SER A 117 -34.41 -7.52 -17.81
CA SER A 117 -33.76 -7.75 -16.51
C SER A 117 -34.78 -7.68 -15.38
N GLY A 118 -34.71 -8.63 -14.45
CA GLY A 118 -35.56 -8.64 -13.26
C GLY A 118 -36.78 -9.56 -13.31
N ASN A 119 -36.85 -10.56 -14.21
CA ASN A 119 -37.97 -11.51 -14.32
C ASN A 119 -38.47 -12.07 -12.96
N GLY A 120 -37.55 -12.46 -12.07
CA GLY A 120 -37.91 -12.96 -10.73
C GLY A 120 -38.55 -11.91 -9.81
N ARG A 121 -38.09 -10.66 -9.89
CA ARG A 121 -38.67 -9.52 -9.14
C ARG A 121 -40.06 -9.20 -9.68
N THR A 122 -40.20 -9.14 -11.01
CA THR A 122 -41.49 -8.89 -11.66
C THR A 122 -42.53 -9.96 -11.30
N MET A 123 -42.17 -11.26 -11.37
CA MET A 123 -43.06 -12.34 -10.95
C MET A 123 -43.42 -12.25 -9.46
N GLY A 124 -42.48 -11.87 -8.60
CA GLY A 124 -42.73 -11.64 -7.16
C GLY A 124 -43.71 -10.49 -6.91
N ILE A 125 -43.57 -9.38 -7.63
CA ILE A 125 -44.50 -8.23 -7.57
C ILE A 125 -45.89 -8.62 -8.07
N ILE A 126 -45.99 -9.28 -9.24
CA ILE A 126 -47.26 -9.77 -9.78
C ILE A 126 -47.94 -10.69 -8.77
N LYS A 127 -47.19 -11.63 -8.19
CA LYS A 127 -47.70 -12.55 -7.18
C LYS A 127 -48.14 -11.84 -5.91
N ALA A 128 -47.42 -10.82 -5.45
CA ALA A 128 -47.83 -10.05 -4.28
C ALA A 128 -49.15 -9.30 -4.52
N TYR A 129 -49.39 -8.78 -5.73
CA TYR A 129 -50.68 -8.19 -6.07
C TYR A 129 -51.80 -9.24 -6.08
N GLN A 130 -51.54 -10.46 -6.55
CA GLN A 130 -52.52 -11.56 -6.49
C GLN A 130 -52.79 -12.05 -5.05
N ASP A 131 -51.75 -12.10 -4.22
CA ASP A 131 -51.82 -12.55 -2.83
C ASP A 131 -52.31 -11.45 -1.87
N GLY A 132 -52.50 -10.22 -2.34
CA GLY A 132 -52.93 -9.06 -1.52
C GLY A 132 -51.85 -8.45 -0.63
N ASN A 133 -50.56 -8.68 -0.92
CA ASN A 133 -49.42 -8.22 -0.12
C ASN A 133 -48.70 -6.99 -0.72
N ALA A 134 -49.27 -6.35 -1.74
CA ALA A 134 -48.61 -5.28 -2.50
C ALA A 134 -49.03 -3.85 -2.10
N ASP A 135 -49.92 -3.67 -1.12
CA ASP A 135 -50.45 -2.34 -0.74
C ASP A 135 -49.33 -1.36 -0.38
N ARG A 136 -48.37 -1.80 0.45
CA ARG A 136 -47.19 -1.01 0.81
C ARG A 136 -46.32 -0.62 -0.39
N TYR A 137 -46.26 -1.49 -1.40
CA TYR A 137 -45.52 -1.19 -2.62
C TYR A 137 -46.26 -0.14 -3.46
N ARG A 138 -47.58 -0.25 -3.59
CA ARG A 138 -48.41 0.72 -4.28
C ARG A 138 -48.35 2.10 -3.62
N GLU A 139 -48.51 2.19 -2.30
CA GLU A 139 -48.41 3.43 -1.53
C GLU A 139 -47.04 4.09 -1.73
N TYR A 140 -45.96 3.32 -1.64
CA TYR A 140 -44.61 3.81 -1.88
C TYR A 140 -44.44 4.40 -3.29
N LEU A 141 -45.02 3.77 -4.31
CA LEU A 141 -44.95 4.30 -5.68
C LEU A 141 -45.72 5.61 -5.84
N ILE A 142 -46.82 5.82 -5.12
CA ILE A 142 -47.58 7.08 -5.13
C ILE A 142 -46.78 8.18 -4.45
N GLU A 143 -46.24 7.91 -3.26
CA GLU A 143 -45.46 8.86 -2.47
C GLU A 143 -44.20 9.35 -3.21
N HIS A 144 -43.51 8.43 -3.91
CA HIS A 144 -42.25 8.72 -4.59
C HIS A 144 -42.40 8.95 -6.11
N ALA A 145 -43.61 9.00 -6.66
CA ALA A 145 -43.84 9.09 -8.12
C ALA A 145 -43.09 10.27 -8.77
N THR A 146 -43.10 11.43 -8.10
CA THR A 146 -42.44 12.65 -8.59
C THR A 146 -40.93 12.50 -8.71
N GLU A 147 -40.29 11.68 -7.86
CA GLU A 147 -38.84 11.41 -7.92
C GLU A 147 -38.46 10.63 -9.19
N PHE A 148 -39.40 9.84 -9.72
CA PHE A 148 -39.23 9.10 -10.96
C PHE A 148 -39.69 9.90 -12.19
N GLY A 149 -40.08 11.17 -12.02
CA GLY A 149 -40.65 11.98 -13.09
C GLY A 149 -42.01 11.46 -13.57
N ILE A 150 -42.74 10.75 -12.69
CA ILE A 150 -44.07 10.20 -12.96
C ILE A 150 -45.10 11.00 -12.16
N ARG A 151 -46.26 11.24 -12.75
CA ARG A 151 -47.38 11.91 -12.07
C ARG A 151 -48.03 10.94 -11.08
N PRO A 152 -48.22 11.29 -9.80
CA PRO A 152 -48.90 10.43 -8.83
C PRO A 152 -50.27 9.93 -9.32
N GLU A 153 -51.02 10.79 -10.03
CA GLU A 153 -52.33 10.44 -10.58
C GLU A 153 -52.26 9.32 -11.63
N LYS A 154 -51.13 9.20 -12.36
CA LYS A 154 -50.88 8.09 -13.31
C LYS A 154 -50.77 6.76 -12.55
N VAL A 155 -50.09 6.75 -11.39
CA VAL A 155 -49.93 5.56 -10.53
C VAL A 155 -51.27 5.19 -9.88
N GLU A 156 -52.00 6.17 -9.36
CA GLU A 156 -53.31 5.97 -8.73
C GLU A 156 -54.36 5.39 -9.69
N SER A 157 -54.30 5.77 -10.97
CA SER A 157 -55.24 5.31 -12.00
C SER A 157 -55.08 3.83 -12.41
N MET A 158 -53.95 3.19 -12.06
CA MET A 158 -53.65 1.81 -12.42
C MET A 158 -54.16 0.83 -11.36
N THR A 159 -54.47 -0.42 -11.74
CA THR A 159 -54.96 -1.43 -10.79
C THR A 159 -53.81 -2.08 -10.04
N ALA A 160 -52.74 -2.45 -10.75
CA ALA A 160 -51.53 -3.03 -10.18
C ALA A 160 -50.28 -2.34 -10.74
N PRO A 161 -49.95 -1.11 -10.29
CA PRO A 161 -48.82 -0.35 -10.83
C PRO A 161 -47.47 -1.00 -10.51
N VAL A 162 -46.62 -1.11 -11.52
CA VAL A 162 -45.23 -1.58 -11.39
C VAL A 162 -44.30 -0.53 -11.99
N LEU A 163 -43.35 -0.06 -11.19
CA LEU A 163 -42.29 0.83 -11.65
C LEU A 163 -41.28 0.03 -12.47
N VAL A 164 -40.99 0.50 -13.67
CA VAL A 164 -40.07 -0.13 -14.61
C VAL A 164 -39.09 0.88 -15.20
N ARG A 165 -38.00 0.37 -15.75
CA ARG A 165 -37.02 1.14 -16.52
C ARG A 165 -37.10 0.71 -17.98
N ARG A 166 -37.65 1.55 -18.84
CA ARG A 166 -37.71 1.29 -20.29
C ARG A 166 -36.34 1.57 -20.91
N ARG A 167 -35.75 0.59 -21.58
CA ARG A 167 -34.45 0.76 -22.23
C ARG A 167 -34.57 1.70 -23.44
N LEU A 168 -33.70 2.71 -23.50
CA LEU A 168 -33.63 3.68 -24.60
C LEU A 168 -32.43 3.43 -25.53
N THR A 169 -31.33 2.89 -25.01
CA THR A 169 -30.17 2.54 -25.84
C THR A 169 -30.47 1.30 -26.68
N LYS A 170 -30.16 1.33 -27.97
CA LYS A 170 -30.19 0.14 -28.84
C LYS A 170 -29.02 -0.78 -28.48
N VAL A 171 -29.33 -1.97 -27.97
CA VAL A 171 -28.36 -3.00 -27.55
C VAL A 171 -28.77 -4.35 -28.11
N ASP A 172 -27.84 -5.31 -28.13
CA ASP A 172 -28.19 -6.72 -28.26
C ASP A 172 -28.91 -7.16 -26.98
N ARG A 173 -30.22 -7.41 -27.09
CA ARG A 173 -31.11 -7.73 -25.97
C ARG A 173 -30.70 -9.03 -25.27
N VAL A 174 -30.22 -10.02 -26.01
CA VAL A 174 -29.81 -11.32 -25.47
C VAL A 174 -28.52 -11.15 -24.67
N GLN A 175 -27.57 -10.40 -25.23
CA GLN A 175 -26.31 -10.12 -24.54
C GLN A 175 -26.54 -9.26 -23.28
N PHE A 176 -27.38 -8.24 -23.38
CA PHE A 176 -27.75 -7.39 -22.24
C PHE A 176 -28.45 -8.19 -21.12
N ALA A 177 -29.37 -9.10 -21.47
CA ALA A 177 -30.03 -9.96 -20.49
C ALA A 177 -29.04 -10.91 -19.81
N LYS A 178 -28.07 -11.47 -20.54
CA LYS A 178 -26.97 -12.28 -19.98
C LYS A 178 -26.11 -11.47 -19.03
N ASP A 179 -25.67 -10.29 -19.45
CA ASP A 179 -24.76 -9.44 -18.65
C ASP A 179 -25.44 -8.88 -17.41
N SER A 180 -26.74 -8.62 -17.46
CA SER A 180 -27.56 -8.22 -16.30
C SER A 180 -27.89 -9.37 -15.35
N ASN A 181 -27.64 -10.63 -15.76
CA ASN A 181 -27.79 -11.81 -14.89
C ASN A 181 -26.50 -12.15 -14.14
N ILE A 182 -25.37 -11.54 -14.50
CA ILE A 182 -24.10 -11.72 -13.81
C ILE A 182 -24.19 -10.99 -12.46
N SER A 183 -23.76 -11.67 -11.40
CA SER A 183 -23.65 -11.05 -10.08
C SER A 183 -22.59 -9.95 -10.11
N ASP A 184 -23.01 -8.74 -9.76
CA ASP A 184 -22.18 -7.56 -9.49
C ASP A 184 -21.46 -7.66 -8.13
N LEU A 185 -21.87 -8.59 -7.27
CA LEU A 185 -21.09 -8.99 -6.11
C LEU A 185 -19.94 -9.89 -6.56
N GLN A 186 -18.71 -9.49 -6.19
CA GLN A 186 -17.53 -10.31 -6.36
C GLN A 186 -17.77 -11.69 -5.70
N GLU A 187 -17.69 -12.76 -6.50
CA GLU A 187 -17.79 -14.11 -5.94
C GLU A 187 -16.63 -14.31 -4.96
N MET A 188 -16.98 -14.71 -3.74
CA MET A 188 -16.00 -15.10 -2.74
C MET A 188 -15.17 -16.26 -3.29
N ALA A 189 -13.85 -16.20 -3.09
CA ALA A 189 -12.99 -17.32 -3.41
C ALA A 189 -13.45 -18.57 -2.66
N ALA A 190 -13.13 -19.76 -3.16
CA ALA A 190 -13.53 -21.02 -2.52
C ALA A 190 -13.10 -21.09 -1.04
N SER A 191 -11.94 -20.50 -0.72
CA SER A 191 -11.43 -20.40 0.64
C SER A 191 -12.21 -19.42 1.52
N GLU A 192 -12.57 -18.25 1.00
CA GLU A 192 -13.41 -17.26 1.71
C GLU A 192 -14.80 -17.82 1.98
N LYS A 193 -15.40 -18.50 0.98
CA LYS A 193 -16.68 -19.20 1.13
C LYS A 193 -16.61 -20.27 2.22
N ALA A 194 -15.51 -21.02 2.29
CA ALA A 194 -15.30 -22.03 3.32
C ALA A 194 -15.25 -21.45 4.75
N PHE A 195 -14.69 -20.26 4.95
CA PHE A 195 -14.73 -19.59 6.27
C PHE A 195 -16.13 -19.14 6.66
N VAL A 196 -16.88 -18.54 5.74
CA VAL A 196 -18.28 -18.13 6.00
C VAL A 196 -19.14 -19.34 6.34
N ASP A 197 -18.98 -20.43 5.60
CA ASP A 197 -19.68 -21.68 5.88
C ASP A 197 -19.23 -22.27 7.23
N ALA A 198 -17.94 -22.24 7.56
CA ALA A 198 -17.41 -22.72 8.84
C ALA A 198 -17.95 -21.92 10.03
N ASP A 199 -18.05 -20.59 9.93
CA ASP A 199 -18.62 -19.73 10.97
C ASP A 199 -20.11 -20.03 11.20
N SER A 200 -20.81 -20.42 10.15
CA SER A 200 -22.23 -20.79 10.19
C SER A 200 -22.47 -22.18 10.84
N ILE A 201 -21.43 -23.02 10.97
CA ILE A 201 -21.51 -24.29 11.71
C ILE A 201 -21.44 -23.99 13.21
N THR A 202 -22.61 -24.06 13.86
CA THR A 202 -22.74 -23.89 15.31
C THR A 202 -22.24 -25.13 16.08
N PRO A 203 -21.87 -25.01 17.37
CA PRO A 203 -21.48 -26.17 18.18
C PRO A 203 -22.56 -27.26 18.23
N ALA A 204 -23.84 -26.87 18.31
CA ALA A 204 -24.97 -27.80 18.28
C ALA A 204 -25.11 -28.51 16.93
N MET A 205 -24.84 -27.81 15.82
CA MET A 205 -24.79 -28.44 14.50
C MET A 205 -23.60 -29.38 14.36
N MET A 206 -22.42 -28.99 14.87
CA MET A 206 -21.23 -29.82 14.87
C MET A 206 -21.42 -31.11 15.67
N ALA A 207 -22.21 -31.09 16.75
CA ALA A 207 -22.57 -32.29 17.51
C ALA A 207 -23.42 -33.29 16.70
N LEU A 208 -24.09 -32.84 15.63
CA LEU A 208 -24.82 -33.70 14.71
C LEU A 208 -23.94 -34.26 13.58
N PHE A 209 -22.70 -33.79 13.46
CA PHE A 209 -21.77 -34.23 12.43
C PHE A 209 -21.29 -35.65 12.73
N ASN A 210 -21.72 -36.61 11.93
CA ASN A 210 -21.44 -38.03 12.14
C ASN A 210 -21.19 -38.75 10.81
N PRO A 211 -20.00 -38.55 10.20
CA PRO A 211 -19.60 -39.27 9.00
C PRO A 211 -19.41 -40.76 9.28
N SER A 212 -19.44 -41.60 8.24
CA SER A 212 -19.20 -43.04 8.41
C SER A 212 -17.77 -43.33 8.90
N GLU A 213 -17.52 -44.56 9.37
CA GLU A 213 -16.17 -45.02 9.74
C GLU A 213 -15.14 -44.90 8.59
N SER A 214 -15.62 -44.88 7.34
CA SER A 214 -14.80 -44.68 6.14
C SER A 214 -14.64 -43.20 5.73
N GLY A 215 -15.24 -42.26 6.48
CA GLY A 215 -15.21 -40.82 6.19
C GLY A 215 -16.23 -40.35 5.14
N ASP A 216 -17.27 -41.13 4.84
CA ASP A 216 -18.31 -40.73 3.89
C ASP A 216 -19.26 -39.69 4.52
N LEU A 217 -19.19 -38.47 3.98
CA LEU A 217 -19.97 -37.31 4.41
C LEU A 217 -21.44 -37.40 4.01
N LEU A 218 -21.80 -38.28 3.06
CA LEU A 218 -23.19 -38.47 2.59
C LEU A 218 -23.88 -39.69 3.23
N SER A 219 -23.27 -40.27 4.26
CA SER A 219 -23.86 -41.38 5.01
C SER A 219 -25.13 -40.96 5.74
N ARG A 220 -26.07 -41.91 5.91
CA ARG A 220 -27.37 -41.66 6.59
C ARG A 220 -27.21 -41.13 8.01
N SER A 221 -26.13 -41.49 8.70
CA SER A 221 -25.80 -40.96 10.02
C SER A 221 -25.58 -39.44 10.02
N ASN A 222 -25.22 -38.86 8.88
CA ASN A 222 -24.90 -37.44 8.73
C ASN A 222 -26.07 -36.59 8.15
N ASP A 223 -27.22 -37.20 7.84
CA ASP A 223 -28.36 -36.52 7.21
C ASP A 223 -28.89 -35.31 8.01
N ALA A 224 -28.85 -35.39 9.35
CA ALA A 224 -29.28 -34.30 10.23
C ALA A 224 -28.36 -33.07 10.10
N PHE A 225 -27.04 -33.31 9.99
CA PHE A 225 -26.05 -32.27 9.76
C PHE A 225 -26.24 -31.63 8.38
N ILE A 226 -26.39 -32.42 7.32
CA ILE A 226 -26.55 -31.91 5.94
C ILE A 226 -27.77 -30.98 5.83
N ARG A 227 -28.91 -31.35 6.43
CA ARG A 227 -30.11 -30.50 6.45
C ARG A 227 -29.88 -29.19 7.22
N GLY A 228 -29.21 -29.27 8.37
CA GLY A 228 -28.82 -28.09 9.15
C GLY A 228 -27.92 -27.15 8.36
N PHE A 229 -26.87 -27.69 7.72
CA PHE A 229 -25.92 -26.95 6.90
C PHE A 229 -26.62 -26.27 5.70
N MET A 230 -27.48 -26.99 4.98
CA MET A 230 -28.27 -26.45 3.87
C MET A 230 -29.19 -25.30 4.28
N THR A 231 -29.72 -25.33 5.50
CA THR A 231 -30.55 -24.25 6.04
C THR A 231 -29.74 -22.98 6.28
N GLN A 232 -28.51 -23.11 6.77
CA GLN A 232 -27.62 -21.97 7.05
C GLN A 232 -27.02 -21.34 5.79
N VAL A 233 -26.72 -22.16 4.78
CA VAL A 233 -26.24 -21.67 3.47
C VAL A 233 -27.27 -20.75 2.78
N GLY A 234 -28.56 -20.96 3.04
CA GLY A 234 -29.65 -20.14 2.50
C GLY A 234 -30.02 -20.47 1.05
N ALA A 235 -31.26 -20.13 0.67
CA ALA A 235 -31.87 -20.54 -0.60
C ALA A 235 -31.12 -20.07 -1.86
N THR A 236 -30.45 -18.91 -1.79
CA THR A 236 -29.75 -18.30 -2.94
C THR A 236 -28.42 -19.01 -3.24
N GLN A 237 -27.68 -19.44 -2.21
CA GLN A 237 -26.39 -20.12 -2.33
C GLN A 237 -26.52 -21.65 -2.39
N ALA A 238 -27.72 -22.18 -2.13
CA ALA A 238 -28.07 -23.59 -2.24
C ALA A 238 -28.32 -24.06 -3.68
N ALA A 239 -28.39 -23.12 -4.65
CA ALA A 239 -28.59 -23.44 -6.06
C ALA A 239 -27.38 -24.23 -6.61
N GLY A 240 -27.59 -25.50 -6.97
CA GLY A 240 -26.54 -26.40 -7.48
C GLY A 240 -25.97 -27.38 -6.45
N LEU A 241 -26.31 -27.25 -5.16
CA LEU A 241 -25.88 -28.18 -4.10
C LEU A 241 -26.70 -29.47 -4.07
N VAL A 242 -27.86 -29.47 -4.72
CA VAL A 242 -28.79 -30.60 -4.77
C VAL A 242 -29.27 -30.78 -6.22
N THR A 243 -29.43 -32.02 -6.67
CA THR A 243 -29.99 -32.36 -7.98
C THR A 243 -31.52 -32.14 -8.02
N GLU A 244 -32.12 -32.22 -9.20
CA GLU A 244 -33.58 -32.10 -9.40
C GLU A 244 -34.38 -33.10 -8.55
N ASP A 245 -33.84 -34.30 -8.34
CA ASP A 245 -34.45 -35.36 -7.53
C ASP A 245 -34.19 -35.24 -6.01
N GLY A 246 -33.55 -34.15 -5.57
CA GLY A 246 -33.27 -33.92 -4.14
C GLY A 246 -32.02 -34.61 -3.59
N ARG A 247 -31.14 -35.14 -4.45
CA ARG A 247 -29.88 -35.80 -4.01
C ARG A 247 -28.73 -34.79 -3.86
N PRO A 248 -27.85 -34.94 -2.84
CA PRO A 248 -26.63 -34.15 -2.70
C PRO A 248 -25.75 -34.19 -3.95
N THR A 249 -25.23 -33.03 -4.38
CA THR A 249 -24.22 -32.96 -5.45
C THR A 249 -22.80 -33.03 -4.89
N ARG A 250 -21.82 -33.30 -5.75
CA ARG A 250 -20.40 -33.24 -5.38
C ARG A 250 -20.02 -31.86 -4.82
N GLN A 251 -20.61 -30.79 -5.33
CA GLN A 251 -20.38 -29.44 -4.85
C GLN A 251 -20.81 -29.26 -3.38
N LEU A 252 -21.88 -29.94 -2.95
CA LEU A 252 -22.28 -29.94 -1.53
C LEU A 252 -21.25 -30.68 -0.66
N VAL A 253 -20.74 -31.81 -1.14
CA VAL A 253 -19.68 -32.57 -0.44
C VAL A 253 -18.43 -31.71 -0.29
N ASP A 254 -17.94 -31.12 -1.38
CA ASP A 254 -16.74 -30.28 -1.38
C ASP A 254 -16.92 -29.06 -0.47
N ARG A 255 -18.12 -28.45 -0.46
CA ARG A 255 -18.43 -27.29 0.39
C ARG A 255 -18.49 -27.65 1.88
N ILE A 256 -19.14 -28.76 2.23
CA ILE A 256 -19.14 -29.28 3.61
C ILE A 256 -17.72 -29.60 4.05
N GLN A 257 -16.95 -30.29 3.20
CA GLN A 257 -15.58 -30.70 3.50
C GLN A 257 -14.69 -29.48 3.75
N ASN A 258 -14.74 -28.47 2.89
CA ASN A 258 -13.96 -27.24 3.05
C ASN A 258 -14.40 -26.43 4.28
N ALA A 259 -15.69 -26.40 4.62
CA ALA A 259 -16.18 -25.73 5.81
C ALA A 259 -15.70 -26.44 7.10
N ILE A 260 -15.74 -27.76 7.14
CA ILE A 260 -15.21 -28.56 8.27
C ILE A 260 -13.69 -28.37 8.38
N PHE A 261 -12.97 -28.37 7.27
CA PHE A 261 -11.53 -28.12 7.26
C PHE A 261 -11.19 -26.70 7.75
N ALA A 262 -11.92 -25.68 7.30
CA ALA A 262 -11.76 -24.31 7.76
C ALA A 262 -12.07 -24.18 9.27
N LYS A 263 -13.09 -24.89 9.76
CA LYS A 263 -13.41 -24.97 11.20
C LYS A 263 -12.31 -25.67 12.01
N ALA A 264 -11.70 -26.71 11.46
CA ALA A 264 -10.64 -27.51 12.09
C ALA A 264 -9.34 -26.72 12.23
N TYR A 265 -8.89 -26.05 11.17
CA TYR A 265 -7.55 -25.45 11.15
C TYR A 265 -7.54 -23.94 11.36
N LYS A 266 -8.63 -23.23 11.07
CA LYS A 266 -8.76 -21.76 11.22
C LYS A 266 -7.56 -20.99 10.63
N ASP A 267 -7.05 -21.45 9.48
CA ASP A 267 -5.93 -20.81 8.77
C ASP A 267 -6.27 -20.63 7.30
N ALA A 268 -6.33 -19.37 6.86
CA ALA A 268 -6.74 -19.03 5.51
C ALA A 268 -5.82 -19.55 4.43
N ARG A 269 -4.53 -19.75 4.75
CA ARG A 269 -3.53 -20.26 3.83
C ARG A 269 -3.73 -21.75 3.60
N LEU A 270 -3.98 -22.54 4.65
CA LEU A 270 -4.27 -23.97 4.53
C LEU A 270 -5.57 -24.24 3.75
N VAL A 271 -6.63 -23.48 4.02
CA VAL A 271 -7.90 -23.61 3.31
C VAL A 271 -7.74 -23.28 1.83
N ARG A 272 -6.98 -22.22 1.50
CA ARG A 272 -6.65 -21.89 0.10
C ARG A 272 -5.85 -23.01 -0.58
N MET A 273 -4.87 -23.59 0.11
CA MET A 273 -4.11 -24.73 -0.40
C MET A 273 -5.03 -25.92 -0.71
N VAL A 274 -5.97 -26.29 0.17
CA VAL A 274 -6.94 -27.37 -0.11
C VAL A 274 -7.73 -27.11 -1.39
N ALA A 275 -8.15 -25.87 -1.61
CA ALA A 275 -8.98 -25.50 -2.75
C ALA A 275 -8.21 -25.42 -4.08
N GLU A 276 -6.94 -24.99 -4.06
CA GLU A 276 -6.23 -24.51 -5.25
C GLU A 276 -4.93 -25.28 -5.59
N GLU A 277 -4.45 -26.18 -4.73
CA GLU A 277 -3.12 -26.81 -4.89
C GLU A 277 -3.06 -27.84 -6.06
N PRO A 278 -2.21 -27.61 -7.09
CA PRO A 278 -2.02 -28.57 -8.18
C PRO A 278 -1.05 -29.72 -7.86
N ASP A 279 -0.09 -29.56 -6.93
CA ASP A 279 0.97 -30.54 -6.69
C ASP A 279 0.45 -31.86 -6.08
N PRO A 280 0.77 -33.03 -6.67
CA PRO A 280 0.28 -34.33 -6.18
C PRO A 280 0.76 -34.71 -4.76
N ASP A 281 1.99 -34.35 -4.38
CA ASP A 281 2.53 -34.65 -3.05
C ASP A 281 1.83 -33.77 -2.01
N MET A 282 1.66 -32.47 -2.29
CA MET A 282 0.91 -31.57 -1.41
C MET A 282 -0.56 -31.96 -1.33
N ARG A 283 -1.15 -32.45 -2.43
CA ARG A 283 -2.52 -33.02 -2.43
C ARG A 283 -2.65 -34.16 -1.43
N ASN A 284 -1.62 -35.02 -1.29
CA ASN A 284 -1.64 -36.11 -0.32
C ASN A 284 -1.60 -35.60 1.13
N VAL A 285 -0.82 -34.55 1.41
CA VAL A 285 -0.79 -33.90 2.73
C VAL A 285 -2.14 -33.28 3.07
N LEU A 286 -2.74 -32.58 2.12
CA LEU A 286 -4.06 -31.95 2.28
C LEU A 286 -5.17 -33.00 2.42
N THR A 287 -5.07 -34.13 1.71
CA THR A 287 -5.97 -35.28 1.87
C THR A 287 -5.86 -35.89 3.27
N ALA A 288 -4.63 -35.99 3.80
CA ALA A 288 -4.38 -36.49 5.15
C ALA A 288 -4.95 -35.57 6.24
N LEU A 289 -4.75 -34.25 6.11
CA LEU A 289 -5.34 -33.26 7.00
C LEU A 289 -6.86 -33.26 6.93
N ASN A 290 -7.44 -33.39 5.73
CA ASN A 290 -8.89 -33.53 5.55
C ASN A 290 -9.44 -34.77 6.28
N ALA A 291 -8.74 -35.90 6.22
CA ALA A 291 -9.15 -37.13 6.90
C ALA A 291 -9.08 -37.01 8.44
N ALA A 292 -8.17 -36.19 8.97
CA ALA A 292 -8.04 -35.93 10.41
C ALA A 292 -8.86 -34.71 10.88
N ALA A 293 -9.47 -33.95 9.97
CA ALA A 293 -10.13 -32.67 10.29
C ALA A 293 -11.19 -32.79 11.39
N ASN A 294 -11.94 -33.91 11.42
CA ASN A 294 -12.93 -34.15 12.46
C ASN A 294 -12.31 -34.25 13.86
N ASP A 295 -11.24 -35.03 14.02
CA ASP A 295 -10.55 -35.20 15.30
C ASP A 295 -9.96 -33.86 15.80
N PHE A 296 -9.49 -33.00 14.88
CA PHE A 296 -9.03 -31.64 15.18
C PHE A 296 -10.16 -30.67 15.54
N VAL A 297 -11.36 -30.81 14.96
CA VAL A 297 -12.54 -30.02 15.40
C VAL A 297 -12.96 -30.43 16.80
N GLN A 298 -12.99 -31.73 17.11
CA GLN A 298 -13.29 -32.23 18.45
C GLN A 298 -12.27 -31.73 19.49
N MET A 299 -10.97 -31.73 19.12
CA MET A 299 -9.90 -31.17 19.94
C MET A 299 -10.13 -29.71 20.33
N GLN A 300 -10.54 -28.88 19.37
CA GLN A 300 -10.84 -27.49 19.67
C GLN A 300 -12.10 -27.28 20.49
N ALA A 301 -13.12 -28.14 20.31
CA ALA A 301 -14.34 -28.07 21.09
C ALA A 301 -14.07 -28.38 22.57
N LEU A 302 -13.34 -29.46 22.85
CA LEU A 302 -12.96 -29.88 24.20
C LEU A 302 -12.06 -28.84 24.89
N SER A 303 -11.08 -28.30 24.18
CA SER A 303 -10.22 -27.21 24.68
C SER A 303 -11.02 -25.96 25.06
N GLY A 304 -12.01 -25.58 24.24
CA GLY A 304 -12.88 -24.43 24.52
C GLY A 304 -13.77 -24.61 25.75
N GLU A 305 -14.21 -25.83 26.07
CA GLU A 305 -14.98 -26.15 27.27
C GLU A 305 -14.10 -26.20 28.53
N ALA A 306 -12.90 -26.81 28.45
CA ALA A 306 -11.92 -26.82 29.52
C ALA A 306 -11.46 -25.39 29.91
N HIS A 307 -11.24 -24.53 28.91
CA HIS A 307 -10.88 -23.12 29.12
C HIS A 307 -12.01 -22.32 29.78
N LYS A 308 -13.28 -22.59 29.46
CA LYS A 308 -14.44 -21.95 30.12
C LYS A 308 -14.60 -22.38 31.58
N GLN A 309 -14.29 -23.63 31.93
CA GLN A 309 -14.30 -24.12 33.31
C GLN A 309 -13.13 -23.56 34.14
N ALA A 310 -11.95 -23.41 33.55
CA ALA A 310 -10.81 -22.76 34.20
C ALA A 310 -11.06 -21.26 34.48
N VAL A 311 -11.67 -20.55 33.52
CA VAL A 311 -11.96 -19.10 33.63
C VAL A 311 -13.08 -18.80 34.64
N THR A 312 -13.97 -19.74 34.94
CA THR A 312 -14.99 -19.55 35.99
C THR A 312 -14.42 -19.70 37.41
N THR A 313 -13.19 -20.20 37.56
CA THR A 313 -12.60 -20.52 38.87
C THR A 313 -11.46 -19.58 39.28
N ILE A 314 -10.90 -18.78 38.37
CA ILE A 314 -9.78 -17.87 38.66
C ILE A 314 -10.04 -16.48 38.05
N VAL A 315 -10.43 -15.53 38.90
CA VAL A 315 -10.29 -14.09 38.65
C VAL A 315 -8.96 -13.66 39.25
N ASP A 316 -7.94 -13.53 38.40
CA ASP A 316 -6.80 -12.58 38.47
C ASP A 316 -5.51 -13.15 37.85
N GLY A 317 -4.99 -12.45 36.84
CA GLY A 317 -3.55 -12.19 36.77
C GLY A 317 -2.60 -13.20 36.10
N ILE A 318 -3.05 -14.09 35.21
CA ILE A 318 -2.12 -14.91 34.39
C ILE A 318 -2.51 -14.81 32.92
N GLU A 319 -1.66 -14.15 32.11
CA GLU A 319 -1.67 -14.32 30.65
C GLU A 319 -1.47 -15.80 30.36
N THR A 320 -2.54 -16.45 29.90
CA THR A 320 -2.64 -17.90 29.75
C THR A 320 -1.55 -18.44 28.84
N ALA A 321 -0.73 -19.36 29.35
CA ALA A 321 0.16 -20.18 28.53
C ALA A 321 -0.63 -20.83 27.38
N ASP A 322 -0.08 -20.85 26.17
CA ASP A 322 -0.73 -21.49 25.02
C ASP A 322 -1.03 -22.95 25.35
N SER A 323 -2.31 -23.31 25.28
CA SER A 323 -2.81 -24.67 25.54
C SER A 323 -2.24 -25.67 24.53
N LEU A 324 -2.13 -26.93 24.93
CA LEU A 324 -1.46 -28.01 24.19
C LEU A 324 -2.00 -28.19 22.75
N ASP A 325 -3.31 -28.04 22.58
CA ASP A 325 -4.02 -28.02 21.30
C ASP A 325 -3.60 -26.87 20.37
N LYS A 326 -3.40 -25.66 20.92
CA LYS A 326 -2.94 -24.49 20.16
C LYS A 326 -1.51 -24.68 19.68
N LYS A 327 -0.63 -25.21 20.55
CA LYS A 327 0.75 -25.54 20.21
C LYS A 327 0.84 -26.63 19.13
N ALA A 328 0.04 -27.68 19.24
CA ALA A 328 -0.05 -28.74 18.25
C ALA A 328 -0.50 -28.22 16.88
N LEU A 329 -1.52 -27.37 16.88
CA LEU A 329 -2.06 -26.78 15.66
C LEU A 329 -1.07 -25.81 15.00
N ALA A 330 -0.40 -24.97 15.79
CA ALA A 330 0.65 -24.08 15.29
C ALA A 330 1.82 -24.88 14.70
N ALA A 331 2.28 -25.92 15.41
CA ALA A 331 3.38 -26.76 14.96
C ALA A 331 3.07 -27.46 13.62
N LEU A 332 1.84 -27.95 13.47
CA LEU A 332 1.37 -28.58 12.24
C LEU A 332 1.28 -27.59 11.07
N LYS A 333 0.80 -26.36 11.31
CA LYS A 333 0.71 -25.29 10.30
C LYS A 333 2.10 -24.92 9.77
N ASP A 334 3.03 -24.66 10.67
CA ASP A 334 4.39 -24.25 10.32
C ASP A 334 5.14 -25.39 9.61
N ALA A 335 4.87 -26.64 10.00
CA ALA A 335 5.43 -27.80 9.31
C ALA A 335 4.95 -27.89 7.86
N VAL A 336 3.66 -27.71 7.59
CA VAL A 336 3.12 -27.70 6.21
C VAL A 336 3.71 -26.56 5.38
N ASP A 337 3.91 -25.38 5.96
CA ASP A 337 4.53 -24.23 5.29
C ASP A 337 5.98 -24.52 4.87
N LEU A 338 6.76 -25.17 5.74
CA LEU A 338 8.14 -25.59 5.42
C LEU A 338 8.17 -26.63 4.30
N VAL A 339 7.24 -27.59 4.31
CA VAL A 339 7.13 -28.59 3.23
C VAL A 339 6.79 -27.92 1.91
N ARG A 340 5.84 -26.97 1.90
CA ARG A 340 5.51 -26.19 0.70
C ARG A 340 6.72 -25.40 0.19
N GLN A 341 7.45 -24.72 1.07
CA GLN A 341 8.64 -23.96 0.70
C GLN A 341 9.74 -24.87 0.10
N SER A 342 9.93 -26.07 0.66
CA SER A 342 10.83 -27.08 0.10
C SER A 342 10.40 -27.50 -1.31
N LYS A 343 9.10 -27.67 -1.56
CA LYS A 343 8.58 -28.04 -2.88
C LYS A 343 8.70 -26.91 -3.91
N GLU A 344 8.34 -25.68 -3.55
CA GLU A 344 8.43 -24.51 -4.45
C GLU A 344 9.87 -24.16 -4.82
N SER A 345 10.81 -24.30 -3.87
CA SER A 345 12.23 -24.01 -4.08
C SER A 345 13.00 -25.14 -4.74
N GLY A 346 12.42 -26.35 -4.81
CA GLY A 346 13.12 -27.57 -5.25
C GLY A 346 14.27 -27.99 -4.32
N GLN A 347 14.36 -27.44 -3.10
CA GLN A 347 15.41 -27.73 -2.13
C GLN A 347 15.01 -28.86 -1.17
N HIS A 348 15.99 -29.56 -0.60
CA HIS A 348 15.73 -30.57 0.40
C HIS A 348 15.20 -29.92 1.70
N ILE A 349 14.25 -30.58 2.37
CA ILE A 349 13.56 -30.01 3.55
C ILE A 349 14.53 -29.64 4.68
N THR A 350 15.62 -30.39 4.83
CA THR A 350 16.67 -30.08 5.83
C THR A 350 17.39 -28.77 5.51
N ASP A 351 17.56 -28.43 4.24
CA ASP A 351 18.24 -27.20 3.81
C ASP A 351 17.34 -25.98 4.00
N VAL A 352 16.03 -26.15 3.79
CA VAL A 352 15.02 -25.11 4.05
C VAL A 352 14.91 -24.85 5.55
N ILE A 353 14.87 -25.89 6.38
CA ILE A 353 14.89 -25.76 7.84
C ILE A 353 16.18 -25.09 8.30
N ALA A 354 17.34 -25.51 7.78
CA ALA A 354 18.62 -24.93 8.13
C ALA A 354 18.71 -23.44 7.74
N GLN A 355 18.21 -23.05 6.57
CA GLN A 355 18.15 -21.64 6.14
C GLN A 355 17.17 -20.82 7.00
N GLY A 356 16.02 -21.37 7.36
CA GLY A 356 15.04 -20.71 8.24
C GLY A 356 15.61 -20.48 9.64
N ASP A 357 16.28 -21.49 10.19
CA ASP A 357 16.96 -21.43 11.50
C ASP A 357 18.08 -20.37 11.56
N MET A 358 18.64 -19.95 10.42
CA MET A 358 19.60 -18.83 10.37
C MET A 358 18.97 -17.47 10.69
N PHE A 359 17.64 -17.34 10.59
CA PHE A 359 16.91 -16.09 10.83
C PHE A 359 15.95 -16.19 12.03
N SER A 360 15.42 -17.37 12.33
CA SER A 360 14.55 -17.65 13.49
C SER A 360 14.53 -19.14 13.81
N GLU A 361 14.74 -19.52 15.08
CA GLU A 361 14.78 -20.93 15.49
C GLU A 361 13.41 -21.60 15.34
N THR A 362 13.35 -22.61 14.48
CA THR A 362 12.16 -23.42 14.24
C THR A 362 12.00 -24.43 15.38
N ALA A 363 10.80 -24.52 15.95
CA ALA A 363 10.52 -25.41 17.09
C ALA A 363 10.79 -26.90 16.75
N PRO A 364 11.28 -27.72 17.69
CA PRO A 364 11.57 -29.14 17.44
C PRO A 364 10.36 -29.94 16.93
N GLU A 365 9.17 -29.62 17.41
CA GLU A 365 7.90 -30.24 17.01
C GLU A 365 7.57 -29.94 15.54
N VAL A 366 7.84 -28.71 15.09
CA VAL A 366 7.67 -28.28 13.70
C VAL A 366 8.64 -29.03 12.78
N LYS A 367 9.92 -29.16 13.20
CA LYS A 367 10.95 -29.89 12.45
C LYS A 367 10.59 -31.36 12.30
N ALA A 368 10.19 -32.00 13.40
CA ALA A 368 9.81 -33.41 13.42
C ALA A 368 8.59 -33.68 12.51
N LEU A 369 7.57 -32.84 12.59
CA LEU A 369 6.38 -32.94 11.73
C LEU A 369 6.71 -32.69 10.25
N ALA A 370 7.53 -31.68 9.93
CA ALA A 370 7.91 -31.39 8.54
C ALA A 370 8.70 -32.54 7.91
N LEU A 371 9.66 -33.12 8.64
CA LEU A 371 10.43 -34.28 8.20
C LEU A 371 9.54 -35.51 8.02
N PHE A 372 8.60 -35.74 8.96
CA PHE A 372 7.64 -36.84 8.86
C PHE A 372 6.73 -36.71 7.63
N ILE A 373 6.22 -35.51 7.34
CA ILE A 373 5.38 -35.23 6.18
C ILE A 373 6.15 -35.52 4.89
N VAL A 374 7.40 -35.04 4.77
CA VAL A 374 8.22 -35.28 3.56
C VAL A 374 8.54 -36.76 3.38
N ALA A 375 8.85 -37.47 4.46
CA ALA A 375 9.12 -38.91 4.42
C ALA A 375 7.90 -39.74 3.99
N ASN A 376 6.68 -39.26 4.27
CA ASN A 376 5.43 -39.97 4.00
C ASN A 376 4.55 -39.32 2.93
N ASN A 377 5.08 -38.34 2.17
CA ASN A 377 4.32 -37.54 1.21
C ASN A 377 3.63 -38.36 0.09
N ARG A 378 4.09 -39.59 -0.15
CA ARG A 378 3.48 -40.55 -1.10
C ARG A 378 2.27 -41.30 -0.54
N SER A 379 1.96 -41.19 0.74
CA SER A 379 0.86 -41.92 1.39
C SER A 379 0.00 -41.03 2.28
N ALA A 380 -1.09 -40.51 1.69
CA ALA A 380 -2.12 -39.77 2.42
C ALA A 380 -2.69 -40.56 3.61
N LYS A 381 -2.85 -41.89 3.45
CA LYS A 381 -3.38 -42.77 4.50
C LYS A 381 -2.49 -42.79 5.75
N ARG A 382 -1.17 -42.90 5.58
CA ARG A 382 -0.22 -42.93 6.71
C ARG A 382 -0.19 -41.61 7.47
N MET A 383 -0.14 -40.51 6.72
CA MET A 383 -0.19 -39.17 7.31
C MET A 383 -1.52 -38.93 8.03
N ALA A 384 -2.64 -39.40 7.47
CA ALA A 384 -3.96 -39.28 8.09
C ALA A 384 -4.01 -40.02 9.43
N THR A 385 -3.51 -41.26 9.49
CA THR A 385 -3.44 -42.03 10.75
C THR A 385 -2.61 -41.31 11.80
N ALA A 386 -1.44 -40.77 11.43
CA ALA A 386 -0.57 -40.04 12.35
C ALA A 386 -1.23 -38.77 12.90
N PHE A 387 -1.83 -37.95 12.03
CA PHE A 387 -2.54 -36.73 12.44
C PHE A 387 -3.78 -37.02 13.30
N LYS A 388 -4.49 -38.11 12.98
CA LYS A 388 -5.62 -38.59 13.79
C LYS A 388 -5.18 -39.01 15.18
N LEU A 389 -4.17 -39.87 15.28
CA LEU A 389 -3.61 -40.32 16.58
C LEU A 389 -3.12 -39.13 17.41
N MET A 390 -2.46 -38.17 16.78
CA MET A 390 -2.02 -36.93 17.44
C MET A 390 -3.20 -36.16 18.04
N ALA A 391 -4.27 -35.92 17.28
CA ALA A 391 -5.46 -35.22 17.78
C ALA A 391 -6.18 -36.02 18.89
N GLN A 392 -6.30 -37.34 18.74
CA GLN A 392 -6.92 -38.22 19.74
C GLN A 392 -6.17 -38.21 21.08
N ARG A 393 -4.85 -38.31 21.06
CA ARG A 393 -4.03 -38.25 22.27
C ARG A 393 -4.13 -36.91 22.99
N ILE A 394 -4.21 -35.81 22.24
CA ILE A 394 -4.45 -34.48 22.82
C ILE A 394 -5.87 -34.43 23.42
N ASN A 395 -6.87 -35.03 22.77
CA ASN A 395 -8.23 -35.09 23.29
C ASN A 395 -8.32 -35.87 24.60
N ASP A 396 -7.67 -37.03 24.67
CA ASP A 396 -7.61 -37.86 25.87
C ASP A 396 -6.97 -37.08 27.02
N GLU A 397 -5.86 -36.39 26.75
CA GLU A 397 -5.17 -35.55 27.75
C GLU A 397 -6.04 -34.37 28.22
N LEU A 398 -6.72 -33.67 27.30
CA LEU A 398 -7.64 -32.58 27.64
C LEU A 398 -8.86 -33.08 28.45
N GLN A 399 -9.36 -34.28 28.16
CA GLN A 399 -10.43 -34.91 28.94
C GLN A 399 -9.96 -35.34 30.33
N HIS A 400 -8.74 -35.89 30.43
CA HIS A 400 -8.11 -36.25 31.69
C HIS A 400 -7.85 -35.02 32.57
N GLN A 401 -7.38 -33.90 32.01
CA GLN A 401 -7.22 -32.64 32.74
C GLN A 401 -8.56 -32.05 33.23
N GLY A 402 -9.64 -32.22 32.46
CA GLY A 402 -11.00 -31.87 32.89
C GLY A 402 -11.54 -32.75 34.02
N GLN A 403 -11.09 -34.00 34.13
CA GLN A 403 -11.46 -34.93 35.22
C GLN A 403 -10.51 -34.86 36.44
N ALA A 404 -9.26 -34.42 36.26
CA ALA A 404 -8.20 -34.40 37.28
C ALA A 404 -8.35 -33.30 38.35
N LEU A 405 -9.37 -32.44 38.27
CA LEU A 405 -9.75 -31.53 39.37
C LEU A 405 -10.16 -32.28 40.66
N GLY A 406 -10.27 -33.61 40.63
CA GLY A 406 -10.63 -34.46 41.77
C GLY A 406 -9.54 -35.36 42.36
N ASP A 407 -8.33 -35.47 41.77
CA ASP A 407 -7.31 -36.41 42.27
C ASP A 407 -6.04 -35.69 42.75
N MET A 408 -5.84 -35.68 44.08
CA MET A 408 -4.74 -34.99 44.79
C MET A 408 -3.41 -35.75 44.71
N PHE A 409 -3.07 -36.37 43.58
CA PHE A 409 -1.76 -36.96 43.34
C PHE A 409 -1.31 -36.67 41.90
N GLY A 410 -0.22 -35.91 41.77
CA GLY A 410 0.18 -35.25 40.53
C GLY A 410 0.40 -36.16 39.33
N GLY A 411 -0.30 -35.85 38.24
CA GLY A 411 0.17 -36.07 36.88
C GLY A 411 0.85 -34.78 36.40
N GLY A 412 2.09 -34.86 35.93
CA GLY A 412 2.80 -33.70 35.38
C GLY A 412 2.20 -33.25 34.05
N ASP A 413 2.39 -31.97 33.70
CA ASP A 413 1.97 -31.40 32.41
C ASP A 413 2.61 -32.18 31.25
N VAL A 414 1.79 -32.86 30.43
CA VAL A 414 2.24 -33.60 29.25
C VAL A 414 2.65 -32.62 28.15
N SER A 415 3.87 -32.76 27.62
CA SER A 415 4.37 -31.90 26.55
C SER A 415 3.95 -32.41 25.16
N LEU A 416 3.93 -31.51 24.16
CA LEU A 416 3.67 -31.89 22.76
C LEU A 416 4.72 -32.88 22.21
N GLN A 417 5.94 -32.84 22.72
CA GLN A 417 7.02 -33.77 22.36
C GLN A 417 6.73 -35.18 22.87
N ASP A 418 6.16 -35.31 24.08
CA ASP A 418 5.75 -36.60 24.62
C ASP A 418 4.64 -37.23 23.79
N ILE A 419 3.69 -36.41 23.31
CA ILE A 419 2.61 -36.85 22.42
C ILE A 419 3.16 -37.31 21.08
N LEU A 420 4.04 -36.53 20.46
CA LEU A 420 4.66 -36.92 19.18
C LEU A 420 5.51 -38.19 19.33
N ARG A 421 6.18 -38.40 20.48
CA ARG A 421 6.90 -39.64 20.77
C ARG A 421 5.96 -40.83 20.92
N GLN A 422 4.84 -40.67 21.63
CA GLN A 422 3.84 -41.73 21.79
C GLN A 422 3.19 -42.10 20.44
N VAL A 423 2.83 -41.10 19.64
CA VAL A 423 2.33 -41.31 18.26
C VAL A 423 3.37 -42.04 17.42
N SER A 424 4.65 -41.69 17.53
CA SER A 424 5.73 -42.41 16.83
C SER A 424 5.81 -43.88 17.22
N GLN A 425 5.75 -44.19 18.53
CA GLN A 425 5.80 -45.56 19.03
C GLN A 425 4.59 -46.37 18.57
N GLU A 426 3.40 -45.77 18.56
CA GLU A 426 2.17 -46.41 18.10
C GLU A 426 2.19 -46.69 16.59
N LEU A 427 2.70 -45.75 15.79
CA LEU A 427 2.94 -45.96 14.36
C LEU A 427 3.96 -47.07 14.09
N GLU A 428 5.05 -47.13 14.87
CA GLU A 428 6.06 -48.19 14.77
C GLU A 428 5.50 -49.57 15.14
N ASN A 429 4.64 -49.65 16.15
CA ASN A 429 3.94 -50.88 16.54
C ASN A 429 2.96 -51.38 15.47
N GLU A 430 2.37 -50.47 14.69
CA GLU A 430 1.53 -50.81 13.52
C GLU A 430 2.37 -51.15 12.26
N GLY A 431 3.70 -51.25 12.38
CA GLY A 431 4.61 -51.55 11.27
C GLY A 431 4.83 -50.39 10.30
N MET A 432 4.55 -49.16 10.73
CA MET A 432 4.79 -47.93 9.97
C MET A 432 6.06 -47.21 10.43
N GLN A 433 6.62 -46.36 9.57
CA GLN A 433 7.80 -45.58 9.91
C GLN A 433 7.40 -44.43 10.84
N GLY A 434 7.95 -44.40 12.06
CA GLY A 434 7.65 -43.39 13.08
C GLY A 434 8.16 -41.98 12.76
N ILE A 435 7.81 -41.03 13.62
CA ILE A 435 8.30 -39.65 13.61
C ILE A 435 9.73 -39.68 14.18
N SER A 436 10.75 -39.36 13.38
CA SER A 436 12.17 -39.59 13.68
C SER A 436 12.58 -39.38 15.15
N GLY A 437 12.73 -40.47 15.90
CA GLY A 437 13.01 -40.47 17.35
C GLY A 437 14.37 -39.88 17.75
N GLY A 438 15.35 -39.84 16.83
CA GLY A 438 16.69 -39.31 17.09
C GLY A 438 16.73 -37.81 17.44
N LEU A 439 15.64 -37.06 17.21
CA LEU A 439 15.53 -35.65 17.61
C LEU A 439 15.13 -35.47 19.09
N PHE A 440 14.58 -36.51 19.74
CA PHE A 440 14.00 -36.44 21.09
C PHE A 440 14.74 -37.30 22.15
N GLU A 441 15.72 -38.11 21.74
CA GLU A 441 16.45 -39.04 22.64
C GLU A 441 17.48 -38.37 23.56
N SER A 442 17.82 -37.10 23.37
CA SER A 442 18.87 -36.41 24.15
C SER A 442 18.45 -35.94 25.55
N VAL A 443 17.22 -36.22 25.99
CA VAL A 443 16.65 -35.69 27.23
C VAL A 443 16.02 -36.80 28.07
N SER A 444 16.84 -37.64 28.71
CA SER A 444 16.36 -38.53 29.78
C SER A 444 17.43 -38.69 30.87
N GLY A 445 17.16 -38.11 32.06
CA GLY A 445 18.04 -38.18 33.24
C GLY A 445 17.71 -37.14 34.30
N GLY A 446 16.65 -37.37 35.09
CA GLY A 446 16.18 -36.45 36.11
C GLY A 446 16.97 -36.48 37.43
N SER A 447 17.20 -35.29 38.02
CA SER A 447 16.94 -34.96 39.43
C SER A 447 17.26 -33.46 39.64
N TYR A 448 16.23 -32.62 39.75
CA TYR A 448 16.24 -31.14 39.80
C TYR A 448 16.98 -30.44 38.64
N ASN A 449 16.77 -30.89 37.40
CA ASN A 449 17.64 -30.51 36.27
C ASN A 449 16.97 -29.54 35.29
N GLY A 450 17.45 -28.30 35.26
CA GLY A 450 17.08 -27.34 34.21
C GLY A 450 17.76 -25.98 34.33
N VAL A 451 18.26 -25.63 35.51
CA VAL A 451 18.98 -24.38 35.73
C VAL A 451 20.42 -24.70 36.14
N ALA A 452 21.37 -24.34 35.29
CA ALA A 452 22.80 -24.52 35.57
C ALA A 452 23.17 -23.88 36.93
N PRO A 453 24.11 -24.43 37.72
CA PRO A 453 24.44 -23.94 39.06
C PRO A 453 24.70 -22.43 39.12
N TYR A 454 25.35 -21.90 38.09
CA TYR A 454 25.62 -20.47 37.97
C TYR A 454 24.36 -19.64 37.67
N THR A 455 23.44 -20.17 36.87
CA THR A 455 22.15 -19.54 36.61
C THR A 455 21.27 -19.48 37.87
N SER A 456 21.36 -20.48 38.75
CA SER A 456 20.67 -20.48 40.04
C SER A 456 21.21 -19.39 40.98
N LEU A 457 22.54 -19.21 41.04
CA LEU A 457 23.16 -18.11 41.80
C LEU A 457 22.66 -16.73 41.32
N LEU A 458 22.59 -16.54 40.00
CA LEU A 458 22.16 -15.28 39.41
C LEU A 458 20.66 -15.00 39.64
N LEU A 459 19.82 -16.03 39.66
CA LEU A 459 18.41 -15.94 40.06
C LEU A 459 18.25 -15.55 41.54
N HIS A 460 19.07 -16.11 42.42
CA HIS A 460 19.05 -15.78 43.85
C HIS A 460 19.50 -14.35 44.16
N ARG A 461 20.27 -13.72 43.27
CA ARG A 461 20.67 -12.30 43.38
C ARG A 461 19.76 -11.33 42.62
N ALA A 462 18.75 -11.83 41.90
CA ALA A 462 17.77 -10.98 41.24
C ALA A 462 16.93 -10.24 42.29
N SER A 463 16.92 -8.92 42.24
CA SER A 463 16.25 -8.05 43.21
C SER A 463 14.85 -7.61 42.75
N GLY A 464 14.49 -7.87 41.48
CA GLY A 464 13.15 -7.61 40.95
C GLY A 464 12.89 -8.22 39.57
N ILE A 465 11.64 -8.10 39.10
CA ILE A 465 11.14 -8.68 37.84
C ILE A 465 11.99 -8.31 36.61
N LYS A 466 12.59 -7.12 36.59
CA LYS A 466 13.46 -6.67 35.48
C LYS A 466 14.75 -7.50 35.38
N ASP A 467 15.31 -7.94 36.52
CA ASP A 467 16.51 -8.79 36.59
C ASP A 467 16.20 -10.18 36.04
N ILE A 468 15.04 -10.72 36.40
CA ILE A 468 14.56 -12.03 35.94
C ILE A 468 14.32 -12.02 34.43
N ILE A 469 13.67 -10.99 33.89
CA ILE A 469 13.45 -10.83 32.43
C ILE A 469 14.78 -10.72 31.68
N HIS A 470 15.77 -10.03 32.24
CA HIS A 470 17.07 -9.89 31.60
C HIS A 470 17.88 -11.19 31.63
N LEU A 471 17.86 -11.93 32.75
CA LEU A 471 18.46 -13.25 32.87
C LEU A 471 17.83 -14.23 31.87
N ILE A 472 16.51 -14.23 31.74
CA ILE A 472 15.81 -15.02 30.71
C ILE A 472 16.35 -14.67 29.32
N ARG A 473 16.45 -13.38 28.96
CA ARG A 473 17.00 -12.95 27.65
C ARG A 473 18.45 -13.38 27.42
N LEU A 474 19.28 -13.42 28.46
CA LEU A 474 20.67 -13.84 28.35
C LEU A 474 20.77 -15.36 28.15
N LEU A 475 19.88 -16.12 28.78
CA LEU A 475 19.77 -17.57 28.65
C LEU A 475 19.08 -18.02 27.36
N SER A 476 18.17 -17.20 26.81
CA SER A 476 17.43 -17.48 25.57
C SER A 476 18.23 -17.27 24.29
N ARG A 477 19.50 -16.83 24.36
CA ARG A 477 20.35 -16.70 23.17
C ARG A 477 20.98 -18.05 22.84
N THR A 478 20.46 -18.72 21.81
CA THR A 478 21.09 -19.88 21.17
C THR A 478 22.23 -19.41 20.26
N ASP A 479 23.41 -19.14 20.83
CA ASP A 479 24.61 -18.98 20.02
C ASP A 479 25.11 -20.37 19.57
N PRO A 480 25.54 -20.54 18.31
CA PRO A 480 26.18 -21.76 17.85
C PRO A 480 27.41 -22.08 18.73
N GLN A 481 27.78 -23.36 18.81
CA GLN A 481 29.00 -23.77 19.53
C GLN A 481 30.24 -23.20 18.82
N ASP A 482 30.64 -22.00 19.20
CA ASP A 482 31.89 -21.39 18.78
C ASP A 482 32.94 -21.66 19.86
N GLU A 483 33.89 -22.57 19.57
CA GLU A 483 35.04 -22.84 20.48
C GLU A 483 35.89 -21.60 20.74
N GLN A 484 35.72 -20.54 19.93
CA GLN A 484 36.48 -19.29 20.00
C GLN A 484 36.36 -18.56 21.33
N LEU A 485 35.19 -18.48 21.98
CA LEU A 485 35.06 -17.70 23.22
C LEU A 485 35.79 -18.34 24.41
N VAL A 486 35.80 -19.67 24.47
CA VAL A 486 36.55 -20.42 25.48
C VAL A 486 38.06 -20.25 25.23
N GLN A 487 38.50 -20.24 23.97
CA GLN A 487 39.89 -19.98 23.60
C GLN A 487 40.31 -18.53 23.95
N VAL A 488 39.43 -17.56 23.71
CA VAL A 488 39.65 -16.15 24.07
C VAL A 488 39.77 -15.99 25.58
N LEU A 489 38.86 -16.56 26.36
CA LEU A 489 38.96 -16.50 27.82
C LEU A 489 40.25 -17.19 28.31
N ALA A 490 40.55 -18.39 27.80
CA ALA A 490 41.77 -19.14 28.14
C ALA A 490 43.05 -18.34 27.87
N HIS A 491 43.09 -17.57 26.76
CA HIS A 491 44.17 -16.64 26.46
C HIS A 491 44.29 -15.53 27.51
N PHE A 492 43.18 -14.89 27.87
CA PHE A 492 43.17 -13.80 28.86
C PHE A 492 43.48 -14.27 30.29
N VAL A 493 42.97 -15.43 30.71
CA VAL A 493 43.26 -16.00 32.05
C VAL A 493 44.57 -16.78 32.10
N ARG A 494 45.25 -16.96 30.95
CA ARG A 494 46.52 -17.71 30.81
C ARG A 494 46.44 -19.15 31.33
N MET A 495 45.35 -19.84 31.00
CA MET A 495 45.11 -21.23 31.39
C MET A 495 44.87 -22.13 30.17
N PRO A 496 45.07 -23.46 30.28
CA PRO A 496 44.72 -24.39 29.22
C PRO A 496 43.23 -24.31 28.85
N VAL A 497 42.93 -24.30 27.54
CA VAL A 497 41.54 -24.29 27.01
C VAL A 497 40.71 -25.43 27.60
N ALA A 498 41.32 -26.58 27.84
CA ALA A 498 40.68 -27.75 28.44
C ALA A 498 40.15 -27.48 29.87
N ASP A 499 40.90 -26.72 30.68
CA ASP A 499 40.52 -26.40 32.06
C ASP A 499 39.36 -25.41 32.09
N VAL A 500 39.41 -24.38 31.23
CA VAL A 500 38.30 -23.42 31.06
C VAL A 500 37.05 -24.13 30.53
N LYS A 501 37.20 -25.03 29.54
CA LYS A 501 36.09 -25.83 28.99
C LYS A 501 35.48 -26.76 30.03
N LYS A 502 36.31 -27.35 30.90
CA LYS A 502 35.86 -28.18 32.02
C LYS A 502 35.07 -27.36 33.05
N TRP A 503 35.57 -26.17 33.39
CA TRP A 503 34.92 -25.25 34.32
C TRP A 503 33.57 -24.72 33.79
N CYS A 504 33.50 -24.33 32.52
CA CYS A 504 32.23 -23.94 31.89
C CYS A 504 31.20 -25.06 31.88
N ARG A 505 31.62 -26.32 31.64
CA ARG A 505 30.74 -27.49 31.71
C ARG A 505 30.27 -27.77 33.13
N LEU A 506 31.16 -27.64 34.12
CA LEU A 506 30.87 -27.92 35.53
C LEU A 506 29.77 -27.01 36.07
N PHE A 507 29.79 -25.73 35.71
CA PHE A 507 28.82 -24.74 36.19
C PHE A 507 27.73 -24.39 35.17
N GLY A 508 27.67 -25.10 34.04
CA GLY A 508 26.70 -24.92 32.95
C GLY A 508 26.71 -23.50 32.38
N ILE A 509 27.89 -22.92 32.18
CA ILE A 509 28.08 -21.57 31.62
C ILE A 509 27.88 -21.65 30.11
N SER A 510 26.78 -21.10 29.61
CA SER A 510 26.51 -20.96 28.16
C SER A 510 27.48 -19.95 27.52
N ASN A 511 27.59 -19.96 26.19
CA ASN A 511 28.39 -18.96 25.46
C ASN A 511 27.91 -17.51 25.72
N SER A 512 26.61 -17.31 25.88
CA SER A 512 26.03 -16.02 26.22
C SER A 512 26.40 -15.55 27.64
N LEU A 513 26.42 -16.47 28.61
CA LEU A 513 26.90 -16.20 29.97
C LEU A 513 28.42 -15.99 29.99
N LEU A 514 29.18 -16.76 29.21
CA LEU A 514 30.62 -16.62 29.06
C LEU A 514 30.99 -15.26 28.44
N ARG A 515 30.20 -14.80 27.45
CA ARG A 515 30.33 -13.46 26.88
C ARG A 515 30.02 -12.38 27.92
N GLY A 516 29.01 -12.59 28.76
CA GLY A 516 28.71 -11.73 29.91
C GLY A 516 29.88 -11.63 30.90
N LEU A 517 30.48 -12.77 31.26
CA LEU A 517 31.68 -12.86 32.09
C LEU A 517 32.89 -12.15 31.45
N LEU A 518 33.13 -12.37 30.16
CA LEU A 518 34.22 -11.71 29.40
C LEU A 518 34.04 -10.19 29.37
N ASN A 519 32.82 -9.71 29.15
CA ASN A 519 32.50 -8.29 29.16
C ASN A 519 32.65 -7.68 30.56
N HIS A 520 32.21 -8.40 31.59
CA HIS A 520 32.36 -8.00 32.98
C HIS A 520 33.85 -7.93 33.37
N ALA A 521 34.64 -8.96 33.09
CA ALA A 521 36.08 -8.96 33.33
C ALA A 521 36.79 -7.86 32.54
N SER A 522 36.40 -7.63 31.29
CA SER A 522 36.94 -6.54 30.47
C SER A 522 36.61 -5.15 31.03
N SER A 523 35.47 -5.00 31.71
CA SER A 523 35.11 -3.74 32.39
C SER A 523 35.96 -3.45 33.64
N LEU A 524 36.44 -4.51 34.30
CA LEU A 524 37.30 -4.44 35.49
C LEU A 524 38.80 -4.51 35.16
N GLY A 525 39.16 -4.69 33.88
CA GLY A 525 40.56 -4.80 33.46
C GLY A 525 41.23 -6.11 33.93
N ARG A 526 42.51 -6.05 34.28
CA ARG A 526 43.32 -7.24 34.60
C ARG A 526 42.83 -7.98 35.85
N ASP A 527 42.37 -7.24 36.85
CA ASP A 527 41.89 -7.79 38.13
C ASP A 527 40.68 -8.71 37.95
N GLY A 528 39.74 -8.35 37.06
CA GLY A 528 38.58 -9.18 36.75
C GLY A 528 38.93 -10.48 36.03
N PHE A 529 39.99 -10.49 35.21
CA PHE A 529 40.48 -11.73 34.59
C PHE A 529 41.25 -12.61 35.58
N ASP A 530 41.94 -12.01 36.55
CA ASP A 530 42.67 -12.75 37.57
C ASP A 530 41.72 -13.40 38.59
N GLU A 531 40.59 -12.76 38.90
CA GLU A 531 39.51 -13.34 39.69
C GLU A 531 38.89 -14.58 39.01
N ILE A 532 38.60 -14.50 37.71
CA ILE A 532 38.11 -15.65 36.94
C ILE A 532 39.18 -16.76 36.88
N ALA A 533 40.45 -16.41 36.70
CA ALA A 533 41.55 -17.38 36.70
C ALA A 533 41.65 -18.14 38.04
N GLN A 534 41.46 -17.43 39.16
CA GLN A 534 41.49 -18.03 40.50
C GLN A 534 40.28 -18.94 40.74
N ALA A 535 39.09 -18.54 40.28
CA ALA A 535 37.89 -19.37 40.34
C ALA A 535 38.04 -20.67 39.53
N ILE A 536 38.61 -20.60 38.32
CA ILE A 536 38.89 -21.79 37.50
C ILE A 536 39.90 -22.71 38.20
N LYS A 537 40.97 -22.14 38.78
CA LYS A 537 42.04 -22.91 39.44
C LYS A 537 41.55 -23.65 40.69
N ASN A 538 40.68 -23.03 41.46
CA ASN A 538 40.13 -23.60 42.69
C ASN A 538 38.91 -24.50 42.43
N GLY A 539 38.30 -24.42 41.25
CA GLY A 539 37.03 -25.07 40.95
C GLY A 539 35.83 -24.38 41.61
N ASP A 540 35.96 -23.09 41.91
CA ASP A 540 34.92 -22.28 42.55
C ASP A 540 33.91 -21.76 41.51
N MET A 541 32.73 -21.34 41.99
CA MET A 541 31.72 -20.73 41.13
C MET A 541 32.23 -19.44 40.47
N PRO A 542 31.75 -19.10 39.26
CA PRO A 542 32.12 -17.85 38.61
C PRO A 542 31.69 -16.63 39.43
N PRO A 543 32.42 -15.49 39.32
CA PRO A 543 32.04 -14.26 40.00
C PRO A 543 30.65 -13.80 39.56
N ALA A 544 29.89 -13.19 40.48
CA ALA A 544 28.55 -12.69 40.19
C ALA A 544 28.63 -11.45 39.28
N ILE A 545 27.85 -11.42 38.21
CA ILE A 545 27.77 -10.26 37.31
C ILE A 545 26.73 -9.30 37.91
N ASP A 546 27.11 -8.08 38.26
CA ASP A 546 26.16 -7.06 38.73
C ASP A 546 25.23 -6.61 37.60
N TRP A 547 23.94 -6.93 37.71
CA TRP A 547 22.93 -6.69 36.68
C TRP A 547 22.59 -5.20 36.45
N PHE A 548 22.90 -4.34 37.41
CA PHE A 548 22.53 -2.92 37.39
C PHE A 548 23.68 -1.92 37.34
N SER A 549 24.93 -2.39 37.21
CA SER A 549 26.07 -1.50 37.43
C SER A 549 27.13 -1.56 36.35
N ILE A 550 26.73 -1.51 35.05
CA ILE A 550 27.46 -0.86 33.93
C ILE A 550 26.47 -0.77 32.74
N ARG A 551 25.63 0.27 32.70
CA ARG A 551 25.37 0.95 31.42
C ARG A 551 26.07 2.30 31.53
N PRO A 552 27.25 2.47 30.93
CA PRO A 552 27.79 3.79 30.77
C PRO A 552 26.99 4.41 29.62
N THR A 553 25.96 5.19 29.96
CA THR A 553 25.47 6.21 29.03
C THR A 553 26.63 7.13 28.74
N ARG A 554 26.91 7.41 27.45
CA ARG A 554 28.00 8.32 27.07
C ARG A 554 27.58 9.78 27.36
N VAL A 555 27.32 10.15 28.62
CA VAL A 555 26.84 11.50 28.99
C VAL A 555 27.85 12.56 28.60
N LYS A 556 29.16 12.33 28.72
CA LYS A 556 30.17 13.27 28.18
C LYS A 556 30.07 13.45 26.66
N ALA A 557 29.78 12.40 25.90
CA ALA A 557 29.56 12.52 24.44
C ALA A 557 28.21 13.18 24.12
N PHE A 558 27.18 12.91 24.94
CA PHE A 558 25.88 13.57 24.86
C PHE A 558 26.00 15.06 25.19
N LEU A 559 26.61 15.41 26.32
CA LEU A 559 26.90 16.78 26.73
C LEU A 559 27.79 17.46 25.71
N SER A 560 28.83 16.79 25.17
CA SER A 560 29.62 17.36 24.08
C SER A 560 28.76 17.65 22.83
N ALA A 561 27.86 16.73 22.45
CA ALA A 561 26.93 16.96 21.35
C ALA A 561 25.85 18.02 21.65
N ALA A 562 25.43 18.17 22.90
CA ALA A 562 24.44 19.15 23.38
C ALA A 562 25.04 20.53 23.66
N HIS A 563 26.34 20.62 23.92
CA HIS A 563 27.05 21.88 24.03
C HIS A 563 27.61 22.34 22.67
N SER A 564 27.82 21.41 21.71
CA SER A 564 28.00 21.83 20.32
C SER A 564 26.68 22.40 19.82
N ALA A 565 26.72 23.57 19.18
CA ALA A 565 25.58 24.17 18.45
C ALA A 565 25.23 23.35 17.18
N SER A 566 25.22 22.03 17.29
CA SER A 566 24.92 21.10 16.23
C SER A 566 23.42 21.16 15.91
N PRO A 567 23.04 21.28 14.62
CA PRO A 567 21.66 21.24 14.19
C PRO A 567 20.92 19.98 14.65
N LEU A 568 19.61 20.05 14.79
CA LEU A 568 18.70 19.03 15.32
C LEU A 568 18.82 17.71 14.58
N ALA A 569 19.02 17.77 13.25
CA ALA A 569 19.24 16.59 12.44
C ALA A 569 20.55 15.88 12.77
N GLU A 570 21.61 16.64 12.97
CA GLU A 570 22.91 16.12 13.37
C GLU A 570 22.86 15.61 14.81
N MET A 571 22.18 16.32 15.71
CA MET A 571 21.91 15.86 17.07
C MET A 571 21.18 14.50 17.06
N VAL A 572 20.07 14.36 16.32
CA VAL A 572 19.35 13.08 16.21
C VAL A 572 20.24 11.96 15.64
N GLN A 573 21.08 12.27 14.65
CA GLN A 573 22.01 11.31 14.05
C GLN A 573 23.10 10.90 15.03
N ARG A 574 23.76 11.86 15.68
CA ARG A 574 24.79 11.65 16.71
C ARG A 574 24.22 10.86 17.87
N LEU A 575 23.04 11.21 18.38
CA LEU A 575 22.34 10.45 19.43
C LEU A 575 22.00 9.04 18.97
N SER A 576 21.55 8.87 17.74
CA SER A 576 21.28 7.54 17.17
C SER A 576 22.57 6.71 17.17
N LEU A 577 23.71 7.27 16.77
CA LEU A 577 25.02 6.61 16.78
C LEU A 577 25.50 6.31 18.20
N ILE A 578 25.49 7.31 19.08
CA ILE A 578 25.90 7.25 20.49
C ILE A 578 25.14 6.16 21.24
N PHE A 579 23.84 5.98 20.97
CA PHE A 579 23.01 4.98 21.63
C PHE A 579 22.94 3.62 20.90
N THR A 580 23.71 3.45 19.81
CA THR A 580 23.84 2.18 19.06
C THR A 580 25.21 1.52 19.14
N ASP A 581 26.23 2.20 19.69
CA ASP A 581 27.61 1.70 19.74
C ASP A 581 28.02 1.26 21.17
N HIS A 582 28.53 0.04 21.32
CA HIS A 582 28.60 -0.70 22.61
C HIS A 582 30.02 -0.79 23.22
N THR A 583 30.91 0.17 22.95
CA THR A 583 32.29 0.13 23.43
C THR A 583 32.62 1.27 24.43
N ALA A 584 33.13 0.88 25.61
CA ALA A 584 33.81 1.64 26.68
C ALA A 584 33.02 2.41 27.79
N LEU A 585 33.65 2.48 28.98
CA LEU A 585 33.19 2.82 30.36
C LEU A 585 32.99 4.32 30.70
N GLY A 586 32.07 4.60 31.66
CA GLY A 586 31.84 5.83 32.49
C GLY A 586 31.52 7.16 31.78
N ASP A 587 30.60 8.06 32.15
CA ASP A 587 30.12 8.56 33.46
C ASP A 587 28.67 9.12 33.37
N LEU A 588 27.85 8.85 34.41
CA LEU A 588 26.71 9.60 34.99
C LEU A 588 25.37 9.76 34.20
N THR A 589 24.43 10.54 34.76
CA THR A 589 23.02 10.17 35.05
C THR A 589 21.98 10.59 33.99
N LEU A 590 20.82 9.92 33.99
CA LEU A 590 19.69 10.24 33.09
C LEU A 590 19.17 11.68 33.28
N ASP A 591 19.25 12.22 34.50
CA ASP A 591 18.76 13.56 34.80
C ASP A 591 19.64 14.66 34.19
N GLU A 592 20.97 14.48 34.17
CA GLU A 592 21.88 15.38 33.45
C GLU A 592 21.60 15.37 31.94
N MET A 593 21.25 14.21 31.38
CA MET A 593 20.85 14.14 29.97
C MET A 593 19.51 14.83 29.71
N LYS A 594 18.55 14.72 30.64
CA LYS A 594 17.27 15.43 30.54
C LYS A 594 17.46 16.95 30.59
N GLU A 595 18.26 17.42 31.54
CA GLU A 595 18.54 18.84 31.71
C GLU A 595 19.27 19.41 30.49
N ALA A 596 20.35 18.77 30.05
CA ALA A 596 21.08 19.23 28.86
C ALA A 596 20.28 19.07 27.55
N SER A 597 19.34 18.12 27.46
CA SER A 597 18.40 18.07 26.33
C SER A 597 17.51 19.31 26.26
N ILE A 598 16.99 19.75 27.42
CA ILE A 598 16.13 20.92 27.52
C ILE A 598 16.93 22.20 27.25
N GLN A 599 18.12 22.33 27.86
CA GLN A 599 19.01 23.46 27.63
C GLN A 599 19.44 23.58 26.16
N TRP A 600 19.81 22.47 25.51
CA TRP A 600 20.14 22.48 24.08
C TRP A 600 18.97 23.00 23.25
N ALA A 601 17.74 22.52 23.50
CA ALA A 601 16.56 22.91 22.73
C ALA A 601 16.18 24.38 22.93
N GLU A 602 16.42 24.94 24.12
CA GLU A 602 16.20 26.36 24.42
C GLU A 602 17.25 27.28 23.78
N GLN A 603 18.42 26.74 23.43
CA GLN A 603 19.51 27.48 22.77
C GLN A 603 19.50 27.34 21.24
N GLN A 604 18.63 26.51 20.66
CA GLN A 604 18.56 26.31 19.22
C GLN A 604 17.60 27.28 18.54
N ASN A 605 18.13 28.13 17.65
CA ASN A 605 17.32 29.07 16.85
C ASN A 605 16.37 28.38 15.87
N GLU A 606 16.67 27.15 15.42
CA GLU A 606 15.83 26.37 14.49
C GLU A 606 14.63 25.70 15.18
N VAL A 607 14.58 25.68 16.52
CA VAL A 607 13.48 25.09 17.28
C VAL A 607 12.47 26.18 17.62
N ASN A 608 11.31 26.14 16.96
CA ASN A 608 10.21 27.04 17.29
C ASN A 608 9.83 26.89 18.78
N SER A 609 9.72 28.02 19.48
CA SER A 609 9.44 28.10 20.91
C SER A 609 8.14 27.40 21.31
N ASP A 610 7.16 27.33 20.41
CA ASP A 610 5.88 26.62 20.60
C ASP A 610 6.05 25.10 20.75
N PHE A 611 7.17 24.54 20.29
CA PHE A 611 7.43 23.09 20.38
C PHE A 611 8.10 22.70 21.70
N LEU A 612 8.72 23.65 22.39
CA LEU A 612 9.47 23.42 23.64
C LEU A 612 8.60 22.83 24.77
N PRO A 613 7.34 23.25 25.02
CA PRO A 613 6.53 22.68 26.10
C PRO A 613 6.27 21.18 25.93
N ALA A 614 6.00 20.75 24.69
CA ALA A 614 5.76 19.34 24.39
C ALA A 614 7.05 18.52 24.43
N PHE A 615 8.16 19.08 23.98
CA PHE A 615 9.47 18.44 24.07
C PHE A 615 9.91 18.26 25.54
N ARG A 616 9.81 19.30 26.37
CA ARG A 616 10.08 19.22 27.83
C ARG A 616 9.28 18.10 28.49
N LYS A 617 7.97 18.01 28.19
CA LYS A 617 7.10 16.94 28.72
C LYS A 617 7.50 15.54 28.26
N ALA A 618 8.04 15.40 27.04
CA ALA A 618 8.52 14.12 26.52
C ALA A 618 9.85 13.72 27.15
N VAL A 619 10.78 14.66 27.32
CA VAL A 619 12.07 14.45 27.98
C VAL A 619 11.88 14.11 29.46
N SER A 620 10.98 14.82 30.17
CA SER A 620 10.73 14.56 31.60
C SER A 620 10.20 13.14 31.87
N LYS A 621 9.39 12.61 30.95
CA LYS A 621 8.81 11.27 30.99
C LYS A 621 9.73 10.15 30.47
N ALA A 622 10.96 10.47 30.03
CA ALA A 622 11.88 9.47 29.53
C ALA A 622 12.47 8.64 30.70
N ASP A 623 12.33 7.33 30.63
CA ASP A 623 12.87 6.38 31.62
C ASP A 623 14.31 5.92 31.27
N ASP A 624 14.78 6.19 30.05
CA ASP A 624 16.13 5.86 29.57
C ASP A 624 16.58 6.78 28.42
N ALA A 625 17.83 6.62 27.98
CA ALA A 625 18.41 7.38 26.86
C ALA A 625 17.68 7.15 25.51
N ARG A 626 17.00 6.00 25.32
CA ARG A 626 16.18 5.77 24.12
C ARG A 626 14.90 6.60 24.16
N GLY A 627 14.32 6.82 25.34
CA GLY A 627 13.24 7.76 25.57
C GLY A 627 13.62 9.20 25.19
N ILE A 628 14.84 9.62 25.55
CA ILE A 628 15.39 10.92 25.13
C ILE A 628 15.54 10.99 23.61
N LEU A 629 16.15 9.97 22.98
CA LEU A 629 16.25 9.90 21.51
C LEU A 629 14.86 9.97 20.83
N LYS A 630 13.84 9.33 21.41
CA LYS A 630 12.47 9.39 20.90
C LYS A 630 11.87 10.80 21.00
N ALA A 631 12.17 11.53 22.07
CA ALA A 631 11.76 12.92 22.22
C ALA A 631 12.41 13.82 21.14
N PHE A 632 13.71 13.66 20.89
CA PHE A 632 14.42 14.39 19.83
C PHE A 632 13.88 14.07 18.43
N LYS A 633 13.59 12.81 18.12
CA LYS A 633 12.93 12.42 16.86
C LYS A 633 11.54 13.02 16.71
N ALA A 634 10.77 13.11 17.79
CA ALA A 634 9.45 13.73 17.79
C ALA A 634 9.54 15.25 17.59
N LEU A 635 10.54 15.91 18.18
CA LEU A 635 10.83 17.32 17.95
C LEU A 635 11.22 17.57 16.49
N GLN A 636 12.14 16.77 15.96
CA GLN A 636 12.55 16.83 14.55
C GLN A 636 11.35 16.67 13.61
N SER A 637 10.44 15.73 13.89
CA SER A 637 9.24 15.58 13.07
C SER A 637 8.32 16.82 13.10
N ARG A 638 8.26 17.55 14.21
CA ARG A 638 7.45 18.77 14.32
C ARG A 638 8.11 19.95 13.62
N VAL A 639 9.42 20.12 13.81
CA VAL A 639 10.22 21.12 13.11
C VAL A 639 10.13 20.90 11.61
N ASN A 640 10.35 19.68 11.11
CA ASN A 640 10.26 19.39 9.68
C ASN A 640 8.85 19.65 9.11
N LYS A 641 7.78 19.43 9.90
CA LYS A 641 6.41 19.74 9.49
C LYS A 641 6.17 21.25 9.39
N HIS A 642 6.74 22.02 10.32
CA HIS A 642 6.62 23.48 10.34
C HIS A 642 7.47 24.14 9.26
N VAL A 643 8.72 23.71 9.10
CA VAL A 643 9.62 24.17 8.04
C VAL A 643 9.09 23.78 6.66
N GLY A 644 8.46 22.60 6.55
CA GLY A 644 7.83 22.12 5.32
C GLY A 644 6.48 22.75 5.00
N ASP A 645 5.95 23.66 5.82
CA ASP A 645 4.77 24.45 5.45
C ASP A 645 5.17 25.48 4.37
N ILE A 646 4.64 25.29 3.17
CA ILE A 646 4.98 26.09 1.99
C ILE A 646 3.84 27.02 1.57
N ASP A 647 2.68 26.99 2.23
CA ASP A 647 1.51 27.73 1.78
C ASP A 647 1.73 29.25 1.89
N GLY A 648 2.31 29.69 3.02
CA GLY A 648 2.71 31.09 3.22
C GLY A 648 3.79 31.54 2.23
N VAL A 649 4.85 30.73 2.09
CA VAL A 649 5.99 31.02 1.21
C VAL A 649 5.55 31.14 -0.25
N THR A 650 4.74 30.21 -0.73
CA THR A 650 4.22 30.24 -2.11
C THR A 650 3.21 31.38 -2.31
N ALA A 651 2.46 31.78 -1.28
CA ALA A 651 1.60 32.96 -1.36
C ALA A 651 2.41 34.24 -1.55
N GLU A 652 3.48 34.42 -0.78
CA GLU A 652 4.38 35.57 -0.94
C GLU A 652 5.03 35.59 -2.33
N GLY A 653 5.49 34.44 -2.83
CA GLY A 653 6.02 34.35 -4.19
C GLY A 653 4.99 34.68 -5.27
N ARG A 654 3.72 34.27 -5.09
CA ARG A 654 2.63 34.69 -5.99
C ARG A 654 2.45 36.20 -5.99
N ASP A 655 2.54 36.83 -4.83
CA ASP A 655 2.38 38.28 -4.73
C ASP A 655 3.53 39.03 -5.41
N ILE A 656 4.77 38.56 -5.28
CA ILE A 656 5.93 39.08 -6.05
C ILE A 656 5.68 38.94 -7.56
N LEU A 657 5.22 37.77 -8.03
CA LEU A 657 4.93 37.57 -9.46
C LEU A 657 3.84 38.54 -9.97
N LYS A 658 2.79 38.78 -9.17
CA LYS A 658 1.73 39.75 -9.50
C LYS A 658 2.26 41.17 -9.61
N GLU A 659 3.15 41.60 -8.71
CA GLU A 659 3.76 42.93 -8.75
C GLU A 659 4.52 43.18 -10.06
N HIS A 660 5.10 42.12 -10.63
CA HIS A 660 5.80 42.16 -11.92
C HIS A 660 4.89 41.84 -13.13
N GLY A 661 3.57 41.88 -12.93
CA GLY A 661 2.58 41.77 -13.99
C GLY A 661 2.31 40.35 -14.48
N ILE A 662 2.64 39.34 -13.67
CA ILE A 662 2.20 37.96 -13.87
C ILE A 662 0.92 37.75 -13.06
N THR A 663 -0.20 38.09 -13.68
CA THR A 663 -1.54 37.97 -13.09
C THR A 663 -2.35 36.90 -13.83
N PRO A 664 -3.45 36.38 -13.25
CA PRO A 664 -4.34 35.47 -13.95
C PRO A 664 -4.79 36.00 -15.32
N GLU A 665 -5.04 37.31 -15.42
CA GLU A 665 -5.45 37.99 -16.66
C GLU A 665 -4.34 37.95 -17.71
N PHE A 666 -3.08 38.17 -17.32
CA PHE A 666 -1.94 38.05 -18.23
C PHE A 666 -1.77 36.60 -18.73
N ILE A 667 -1.95 35.61 -17.86
CA ILE A 667 -1.91 34.19 -18.24
C ILE A 667 -3.02 33.85 -19.24
N ASP A 668 -4.22 34.40 -19.04
CA ASP A 668 -5.36 34.23 -19.94
C ASP A 668 -5.18 34.98 -21.27
N GLU A 669 -4.50 36.12 -21.29
CA GLU A 669 -4.11 36.84 -22.50
C GLU A 669 -3.16 35.98 -23.36
N ILE A 670 -2.09 35.46 -22.74
CA ILE A 670 -1.14 34.55 -23.41
C ILE A 670 -1.86 33.31 -23.96
N ARG A 671 -2.77 32.72 -23.19
CA ARG A 671 -3.62 31.60 -23.64
C ARG A 671 -4.44 31.98 -24.89
N THR A 672 -5.08 33.15 -24.86
CA THR A 672 -5.93 33.63 -25.94
C THR A 672 -5.13 33.89 -27.22
N ASP A 673 -3.96 34.51 -27.10
CA ASP A 673 -3.09 34.77 -28.25
C ASP A 673 -2.60 33.48 -28.90
N MET A 674 -2.27 32.47 -28.08
CA MET A 674 -1.86 31.17 -28.59
C MET A 674 -3.02 30.40 -29.24
N GLN A 675 -4.24 30.49 -28.70
CA GLN A 675 -5.43 29.97 -29.37
C GLN A 675 -5.62 30.64 -30.74
N ARG A 676 -5.51 31.98 -30.79
CA ARG A 676 -5.65 32.76 -32.02
C ARG A 676 -4.61 32.39 -33.08
N GLU A 677 -3.36 32.18 -32.68
CA GLU A 677 -2.28 31.76 -33.58
C GLU A 677 -2.55 30.40 -34.22
N VAL A 678 -2.98 29.41 -33.43
CA VAL A 678 -3.31 28.06 -33.93
C VAL A 678 -4.52 28.12 -34.87
N VAL A 679 -5.57 28.86 -34.49
CA VAL A 679 -6.76 29.05 -35.33
C VAL A 679 -6.39 29.72 -36.66
N SER A 680 -5.62 30.81 -36.63
CA SER A 680 -5.14 31.52 -37.83
C SER A 680 -4.37 30.58 -38.77
N SER A 681 -3.46 29.78 -38.21
CA SER A 681 -2.69 28.81 -38.99
C SER A 681 -3.58 27.74 -39.63
N LEU A 682 -4.60 27.26 -38.93
CA LEU A 682 -5.57 26.30 -39.47
C LEU A 682 -6.51 26.94 -40.50
N GLN A 683 -6.83 28.24 -40.38
CA GLN A 683 -7.61 28.96 -41.39
C GLN A 683 -6.86 29.05 -42.73
N ILE A 684 -5.53 29.20 -42.71
CA ILE A 684 -4.69 29.11 -43.92
C ILE A 684 -4.85 27.73 -44.58
N VAL A 685 -4.80 26.65 -43.79
CA VAL A 685 -4.97 25.27 -44.27
C VAL A 685 -6.36 25.05 -44.87
N ALA A 686 -7.42 25.49 -44.17
CA ALA A 686 -8.80 25.36 -44.63
C ALA A 686 -9.02 26.12 -45.95
N ARG A 687 -8.47 27.34 -46.07
CA ARG A 687 -8.55 28.16 -47.28
C ARG A 687 -7.78 27.53 -48.44
N ALA A 688 -6.56 27.06 -48.22
CA ALA A 688 -5.71 26.44 -49.24
C ALA A 688 -6.32 25.16 -49.82
N LEU A 689 -7.09 24.41 -49.01
CA LEU A 689 -7.74 23.17 -49.42
C LEU A 689 -9.21 23.34 -49.82
N ALA A 690 -9.78 24.55 -49.75
CA ALA A 690 -11.20 24.79 -50.01
C ALA A 690 -11.63 24.27 -51.39
N ASP A 691 -10.81 24.53 -52.42
CA ASP A 691 -11.07 24.09 -53.80
C ASP A 691 -10.36 22.77 -54.15
N ALA A 692 -9.17 22.54 -53.59
CA ALA A 692 -8.34 21.37 -53.90
C ALA A 692 -8.84 20.07 -53.22
N ASN A 693 -9.30 20.17 -51.97
CA ASN A 693 -9.82 19.04 -51.20
C ASN A 693 -10.87 19.51 -50.16
N PRO A 694 -12.13 19.72 -50.59
CA PRO A 694 -13.19 20.28 -49.73
C PRO A 694 -13.48 19.44 -48.47
N LYS A 695 -13.24 18.12 -48.52
CA LYS A 695 -13.44 17.23 -47.37
C LYS A 695 -12.42 17.51 -46.28
N SER A 696 -11.14 17.66 -46.64
CA SER A 696 -10.07 18.03 -45.71
C SER A 696 -10.30 19.44 -45.14
N ALA A 697 -10.73 20.40 -45.97
CA ALA A 697 -11.09 21.74 -45.50
C ALA A 697 -12.24 21.73 -44.47
N ALA A 698 -13.28 20.90 -44.68
CA ALA A 698 -14.39 20.75 -43.73
C ALA A 698 -13.96 20.15 -42.38
N ILE A 699 -12.99 19.22 -42.38
CA ILE A 699 -12.40 18.67 -41.16
C ILE A 699 -11.65 19.77 -40.40
N VAL A 700 -10.84 20.56 -41.09
CA VAL A 700 -10.07 21.66 -40.48
C VAL A 700 -11.00 22.72 -39.88
N ASN A 701 -12.08 23.09 -40.59
CA ASN A 701 -13.07 24.04 -40.07
C ASN A 701 -13.80 23.53 -38.82
N ARG A 702 -14.06 22.22 -38.72
CA ARG A 702 -14.61 21.63 -37.49
C ARG A 702 -13.62 21.74 -36.34
N VAL A 703 -12.35 21.44 -36.60
CA VAL A 703 -11.27 21.55 -35.60
C VAL A 703 -11.11 22.99 -35.12
N ILE A 704 -11.24 23.99 -36.01
CA ILE A 704 -11.25 25.41 -35.64
C ILE A 704 -12.40 25.70 -34.68
N GLY A 705 -13.63 25.30 -35.01
CA GLY A 705 -14.79 25.53 -34.14
C GLY A 705 -14.67 24.86 -32.77
N ASP A 706 -14.08 23.66 -32.70
CA ASP A 706 -13.83 22.96 -31.44
C ASP A 706 -12.74 23.67 -30.59
N ILE A 707 -11.73 24.27 -31.22
CA ILE A 707 -10.71 25.08 -30.54
C ILE A 707 -11.31 26.38 -30.00
N GLU A 708 -12.12 27.07 -30.80
CA GLU A 708 -12.80 28.31 -30.41
C GLU A 708 -13.82 28.08 -29.29
N ALA A 709 -14.40 26.89 -29.21
CA ALA A 709 -15.29 26.48 -28.12
C ALA A 709 -14.56 25.98 -26.87
N SER A 710 -13.22 25.86 -26.89
CA SER A 710 -12.45 25.32 -25.76
C SER A 710 -12.20 26.36 -24.67
N GLU A 711 -12.76 26.14 -23.48
CA GLU A 711 -12.51 26.96 -22.29
C GLU A 711 -11.32 26.40 -21.49
N GLY A 712 -10.20 27.13 -21.49
CA GLY A 712 -9.02 26.86 -20.66
C GLY A 712 -7.89 26.07 -21.33
N MET A 713 -6.64 26.34 -20.89
CA MET A 713 -5.41 25.75 -21.45
C MET A 713 -5.39 24.22 -21.39
N GLY A 714 -5.96 23.61 -20.35
CA GLY A 714 -6.02 22.16 -20.19
C GLY A 714 -6.87 21.48 -21.26
N ALA A 715 -8.05 22.03 -21.55
CA ALA A 715 -8.95 21.53 -22.59
C ALA A 715 -8.34 21.70 -23.98
N LEU A 716 -7.73 22.87 -24.25
CA LEU A 716 -7.02 23.14 -25.49
C LEU A 716 -5.83 22.18 -25.70
N LYS A 717 -4.99 21.97 -24.68
CA LYS A 717 -3.83 21.05 -24.76
C LYS A 717 -4.27 19.61 -24.98
N LEU A 718 -5.33 19.16 -24.30
CA LEU A 718 -5.90 17.83 -24.48
C LEU A 718 -6.49 17.66 -25.88
N PHE A 719 -7.18 18.69 -26.38
CA PHE A 719 -7.74 18.70 -27.72
C PHE A 719 -6.64 18.67 -28.80
N LEU A 720 -5.65 19.55 -28.71
CA LEU A 720 -4.53 19.62 -29.66
C LEU A 720 -3.68 18.35 -29.62
N SER A 721 -3.40 17.77 -28.45
CA SER A 721 -2.65 16.51 -28.35
C SER A 721 -3.38 15.33 -29.01
N ARG A 722 -4.73 15.34 -28.99
CA ARG A 722 -5.55 14.38 -29.74
C ARG A 722 -5.58 14.67 -31.23
N ALA A 723 -5.70 15.94 -31.62
CA ALA A 723 -5.78 16.37 -33.01
C ALA A 723 -4.46 16.14 -33.78
N PHE A 724 -3.31 16.19 -33.09
CA PHE A 724 -1.96 16.06 -33.65
C PHE A 724 -1.25 14.73 -33.29
N ASN A 725 -1.94 13.75 -32.70
CA ASN A 725 -1.34 12.48 -32.26
C ASN A 725 -0.68 11.71 -33.43
N PRO A 726 0.58 11.24 -33.31
CA PRO A 726 1.28 10.48 -34.36
C PRO A 726 0.63 9.14 -34.75
N ASN A 727 -0.27 8.59 -33.93
CA ASN A 727 -1.03 7.37 -34.26
C ASN A 727 -2.37 7.65 -34.96
N GLY A 728 -2.76 8.93 -35.10
CA GLY A 728 -3.98 9.39 -35.78
C GLY A 728 -3.64 10.49 -36.78
N ASN A 729 -3.01 10.12 -37.90
CA ASN A 729 -2.36 10.97 -38.92
C ASN A 729 -3.27 11.95 -39.71
N ILE A 730 -4.39 12.43 -39.17
CA ILE A 730 -5.36 13.20 -39.95
C ILE A 730 -4.87 14.64 -40.14
N LEU A 731 -4.62 15.39 -39.07
CA LEU A 731 -4.32 16.83 -39.18
C LEU A 731 -2.90 17.13 -39.72
N PRO A 732 -1.81 16.47 -39.27
CA PRO A 732 -0.48 16.65 -39.87
C PRO A 732 -0.43 16.27 -41.36
N GLY A 733 -1.17 15.23 -41.76
CA GLY A 733 -1.31 14.82 -43.15
C GLY A 733 -2.04 15.87 -44.00
N ILE A 734 -3.14 16.43 -43.49
CA ILE A 734 -3.89 17.51 -44.14
C ILE A 734 -3.06 18.78 -44.26
N ILE A 735 -2.29 19.16 -43.22
CA ILE A 735 -1.40 20.32 -43.29
C ILE A 735 -0.31 20.06 -44.35
N GLY A 736 0.27 18.85 -44.41
CA GLY A 736 1.23 18.47 -45.43
C GLY A 736 0.68 18.54 -46.87
N GLU A 737 -0.61 18.28 -47.07
CA GLU A 737 -1.31 18.45 -48.35
C GLU A 737 -1.48 19.95 -48.70
N ALA A 738 -1.91 20.76 -47.72
CA ALA A 738 -2.15 22.19 -47.91
C ALA A 738 -0.90 22.97 -48.33
N LYS A 739 0.30 22.52 -47.92
CA LYS A 739 1.59 23.13 -48.28
C LYS A 739 1.82 23.29 -49.79
N LYS A 740 1.15 22.50 -50.62
CA LYS A 740 1.26 22.58 -52.09
C LYS A 740 0.52 23.78 -52.70
N TYR A 741 -0.33 24.44 -51.92
CA TYR A 741 -1.30 25.43 -52.38
C TYR A 741 -1.20 26.78 -51.65
N VAL A 742 -0.15 26.99 -50.85
CA VAL A 742 0.07 28.22 -50.05
C VAL A 742 1.26 29.02 -50.58
N SER A 743 1.36 30.31 -50.20
CA SER A 743 2.53 31.14 -50.51
C SER A 743 3.77 30.69 -49.72
N GLU A 744 4.97 31.14 -50.10
CA GLU A 744 6.20 30.84 -49.34
C GLU A 744 6.14 31.35 -47.89
N GLU A 745 5.53 32.52 -47.66
CA GLU A 745 5.34 33.10 -46.32
C GLU A 745 4.37 32.27 -45.45
N GLU A 746 3.31 31.75 -46.06
CA GLU A 746 2.34 30.88 -45.38
C GLU A 746 2.89 29.47 -45.16
N LEU A 747 3.73 28.98 -46.08
CA LEU A 747 4.45 27.72 -45.95
C LEU A 747 5.34 27.72 -44.71
N GLU A 748 6.07 28.81 -44.48
CA GLU A 748 6.91 28.97 -43.29
C GLU A 748 6.08 28.94 -42.00
N HIS A 749 4.94 29.63 -41.97
CA HIS A 749 4.01 29.56 -40.82
C HIS A 749 3.50 28.14 -40.55
N LEU A 750 3.11 27.39 -41.59
CA LEU A 750 2.64 26.00 -41.44
C LEU A 750 3.76 25.04 -41.03
N ASP A 751 4.99 25.27 -41.49
CA ASP A 751 6.18 24.52 -41.07
C ASP A 751 6.51 24.77 -39.60
N GLN A 752 6.43 26.02 -39.14
CA GLN A 752 6.62 26.36 -37.74
C GLN A 752 5.54 25.71 -36.86
N LEU A 753 4.27 25.73 -37.28
CA LEU A 753 3.19 25.05 -36.58
C LEU A 753 3.47 23.55 -36.45
N LEU A 754 3.80 22.85 -37.55
CA LEU A 754 4.08 21.41 -37.53
C LEU A 754 5.30 21.04 -36.69
N LYS A 755 6.37 21.85 -36.72
CA LYS A 755 7.55 21.64 -35.87
C LYS A 755 7.21 21.67 -34.38
N ARG A 756 6.26 22.52 -33.96
CA ARG A 756 5.82 22.62 -32.56
C ARG A 756 5.00 21.41 -32.08
N PHE A 757 4.38 20.64 -32.99
CA PHE A 757 3.53 19.50 -32.65
C PHE A 757 4.13 18.11 -32.97
N SER A 758 5.31 18.06 -33.62
CA SER A 758 5.92 16.80 -34.09
C SER A 758 6.72 16.01 -33.03
N TYR A 759 7.05 16.62 -31.89
CA TYR A 759 7.81 15.98 -30.80
C TYR A 759 6.93 15.69 -29.58
N ASN A 760 6.48 14.43 -29.46
CA ASN A 760 5.81 13.83 -28.29
C ASN A 760 4.61 14.63 -27.69
N PRO A 761 3.36 14.23 -27.99
CA PRO A 761 2.14 14.94 -27.55
C PRO A 761 1.96 15.08 -26.04
N GLN A 762 2.69 14.27 -25.25
CA GLN A 762 2.55 14.25 -23.80
C GLN A 762 3.49 15.23 -23.08
N THR A 763 4.50 15.82 -23.75
CA THR A 763 5.55 16.56 -23.01
C THR A 763 5.73 18.04 -23.30
N ARG A 764 5.57 18.62 -24.49
CA ARG A 764 5.85 20.06 -24.64
C ARG A 764 5.01 20.74 -25.72
N TRP A 765 3.97 21.46 -25.31
CA TRP A 765 3.38 22.49 -26.15
C TRP A 765 4.28 23.72 -26.09
N GLN A 766 4.92 24.07 -27.21
CA GLN A 766 5.85 25.19 -27.26
C GLN A 766 5.14 26.50 -27.62
N MET A 767 5.11 27.42 -26.64
CA MET A 767 5.49 28.83 -26.81
C MET A 767 5.78 29.30 -28.25
N ASN A 768 4.99 30.21 -28.83
CA ASN A 768 5.61 31.09 -29.84
C ASN A 768 6.69 31.95 -29.16
N GLN A 769 7.68 32.37 -29.93
CA GLN A 769 8.86 33.06 -29.40
C GLN A 769 8.51 34.40 -28.74
N GLN A 770 7.48 35.09 -29.23
CA GLN A 770 7.05 36.39 -28.71
C GLN A 770 6.40 36.27 -27.32
N SER A 771 5.40 35.39 -27.18
CA SER A 771 4.72 35.11 -25.91
C SER A 771 5.67 34.52 -24.89
N MET A 772 6.54 33.58 -25.31
CA MET A 772 7.59 33.03 -24.44
C MET A 772 8.58 34.10 -23.97
N GLY A 773 8.98 35.01 -24.87
CA GLY A 773 9.81 36.16 -24.55
C GLY A 773 9.15 37.08 -23.53
N SER A 774 7.88 37.43 -23.73
CA SER A 774 7.10 38.29 -22.81
C SER A 774 6.94 37.69 -21.43
N VAL A 775 6.62 36.39 -21.34
CA VAL A 775 6.54 35.67 -20.06
C VAL A 775 7.89 35.69 -19.35
N HIS A 776 8.95 35.33 -20.06
CA HIS A 776 10.28 35.26 -19.47
C HIS A 776 10.80 36.65 -19.05
N GLU A 777 10.50 37.71 -19.80
CA GLU A 777 10.87 39.08 -19.42
C GLU A 777 10.25 39.50 -18.07
N LYS A 778 8.97 39.18 -17.84
CA LYS A 778 8.31 39.45 -16.55
C LYS A 778 8.87 38.60 -15.41
N VAL A 779 9.17 37.33 -15.66
CA VAL A 779 9.80 36.45 -14.66
C VAL A 779 11.20 36.96 -14.31
N LEU A 780 12.00 37.34 -15.31
CA LEU A 780 13.30 37.97 -15.10
C LEU A 780 13.17 39.27 -14.31
N SER A 781 12.15 40.09 -14.60
CA SER A 781 11.88 41.31 -13.83
C SER A 781 11.66 41.00 -12.34
N ALA A 782 10.88 39.96 -12.03
CA ALA A 782 10.64 39.52 -10.66
C ALA A 782 11.91 38.98 -9.98
N MET A 783 12.66 38.12 -10.66
CA MET A 783 13.90 37.54 -10.11
C MET A 783 14.99 38.59 -9.93
N ASN A 784 15.15 39.52 -10.88
CA ASN A 784 16.08 40.64 -10.79
C ASN A 784 15.71 41.62 -9.66
N SER A 785 14.41 41.83 -9.43
CA SER A 785 13.94 42.60 -8.27
C SER A 785 14.32 41.92 -6.95
N ALA A 786 14.20 40.60 -6.87
CA ALA A 786 14.65 39.83 -5.70
C ALA A 786 16.18 39.92 -5.51
N ILE A 787 16.97 39.85 -6.59
CA ILE A 787 18.43 40.05 -6.56
C ILE A 787 18.79 41.46 -6.09
N ALA A 788 18.10 42.48 -6.62
CA ALA A 788 18.35 43.87 -6.29
C ALA A 788 18.04 44.17 -4.81
N ASN A 789 16.98 43.59 -4.27
CA ASN A 789 16.53 43.73 -2.88
C ASN A 789 17.24 42.74 -1.91
N SER A 790 18.32 42.09 -2.35
CA SER A 790 19.06 41.16 -1.51
C SER A 790 19.66 41.82 -0.27
N SER A 791 19.75 41.07 0.83
CA SER A 791 20.51 41.46 2.02
C SER A 791 22.03 41.48 1.80
N VAL A 792 22.50 40.88 0.70
CA VAL A 792 23.90 40.89 0.28
C VAL A 792 24.14 42.01 -0.74
N SER A 793 25.06 42.91 -0.42
CA SER A 793 25.52 43.97 -1.33
C SER A 793 26.21 43.40 -2.57
N GLU A 794 26.11 44.11 -3.68
CA GLU A 794 26.74 43.72 -4.95
C GLU A 794 28.26 43.53 -4.82
N GLU A 795 28.95 44.40 -4.07
CA GLU A 795 30.40 44.31 -3.87
C GLU A 795 30.80 42.99 -3.20
N LYS A 796 30.11 42.63 -2.11
CA LYS A 796 30.33 41.36 -1.40
C LYS A 796 30.03 40.14 -2.28
N ALA A 797 29.02 40.23 -3.13
CA ALA A 797 28.67 39.14 -4.04
C ALA A 797 29.73 38.95 -5.13
N LEU A 798 30.27 40.04 -5.67
CA LEU A 798 31.38 40.00 -6.63
C LEU A 798 32.67 39.50 -5.99
N GLU A 799 33.01 39.93 -4.77
CA GLU A 799 34.15 39.41 -4.01
C GLU A 799 34.03 37.89 -3.77
N TRP A 800 32.83 37.42 -3.44
CA TRP A 800 32.55 35.99 -3.31
C TRP A 800 32.72 35.25 -4.64
N ALA A 801 32.17 35.79 -5.73
CA ALA A 801 32.31 35.21 -7.06
C ALA A 801 33.77 35.12 -7.52
N ASP A 802 34.58 36.15 -7.26
CA ASP A 802 36.00 36.22 -7.60
C ASP A 802 36.81 35.09 -6.96
N SER A 803 36.39 34.57 -5.80
CA SER A 803 37.07 33.45 -5.14
C SER A 803 37.02 32.13 -5.93
N PHE A 804 36.11 32.00 -6.91
CA PHE A 804 35.96 30.80 -7.75
C PHE A 804 36.58 30.95 -9.14
N ILE A 805 37.01 32.15 -9.52
CA ILE A 805 37.64 32.44 -10.81
C ILE A 805 39.16 32.25 -10.66
N THR A 806 39.59 31.00 -10.71
CA THR A 806 41.02 30.64 -10.60
C THR A 806 41.72 30.68 -11.95
N GLU A 807 43.06 30.74 -11.94
CA GLU A 807 43.88 30.63 -13.16
C GLU A 807 43.55 29.35 -13.95
N GLU A 808 43.29 28.24 -13.27
CA GLU A 808 42.84 26.97 -13.88
C GLU A 808 41.51 27.11 -14.63
N VAL A 809 40.56 27.89 -14.11
CA VAL A 809 39.25 28.13 -14.75
C VAL A 809 39.41 29.03 -15.97
N GLU A 810 40.22 30.09 -15.87
CA GLU A 810 40.49 31.00 -16.99
C GLU A 810 41.30 30.34 -18.10
N GLU A 811 42.31 29.52 -17.76
CA GLU A 811 43.07 28.71 -18.73
C GLU A 811 42.19 27.68 -19.44
N ALA A 812 41.27 27.03 -18.71
CA ALA A 812 40.34 26.07 -19.31
C ALA A 812 39.33 26.73 -20.28
N ARG A 813 39.11 28.03 -20.14
CA ARG A 813 38.29 28.86 -21.06
C ARG A 813 39.11 29.48 -22.20
N ALA A 814 40.43 29.56 -22.04
CA ALA A 814 41.30 30.25 -22.99
C ALA A 814 41.34 29.54 -24.36
N GLY A 815 40.97 30.27 -25.42
CA GLY A 815 41.05 29.81 -26.82
C GLY A 815 39.71 29.45 -27.48
N GLN A 816 38.57 29.61 -26.80
CA GLN A 816 37.23 29.44 -27.38
C GLN A 816 36.47 30.78 -27.36
N ASN A 817 35.84 31.15 -28.48
CA ASN A 817 35.04 32.38 -28.57
C ASN A 817 33.63 32.13 -28.00
N GLY A 818 33.22 32.90 -26.99
CA GLY A 818 31.90 32.79 -26.34
C GLY A 818 31.94 32.14 -24.96
N GLY A 819 30.82 32.20 -24.22
CA GLY A 819 30.67 31.58 -22.90
C GLY A 819 29.92 32.46 -21.89
N ILE A 820 29.51 31.86 -20.78
CA ILE A 820 28.77 32.54 -19.70
C ILE A 820 29.63 33.59 -18.99
N ASP A 821 29.01 34.68 -18.52
CA ASP A 821 29.67 35.64 -17.62
C ASP A 821 29.71 35.07 -16.19
N LEU A 822 30.60 34.10 -15.97
CA LEU A 822 30.68 33.33 -14.72
C LEU A 822 30.70 34.22 -13.47
N ARG A 823 31.43 35.33 -13.52
CA ARG A 823 31.54 36.28 -12.40
C ARG A 823 30.18 36.87 -12.04
N LYS A 824 29.48 37.38 -13.04
CA LYS A 824 28.15 37.98 -12.87
C LYS A 824 27.13 36.92 -12.45
N GLU A 825 27.11 35.77 -13.11
CA GLU A 825 26.16 34.68 -12.84
C GLU A 825 26.28 34.17 -11.39
N LEU A 826 27.51 34.02 -10.88
CA LEU A 826 27.75 33.67 -9.48
C LEU A 826 27.31 34.78 -8.52
N ALA A 827 27.56 36.05 -8.83
CA ALA A 827 27.14 37.16 -7.97
C ALA A 827 25.60 37.26 -7.90
N ASP A 828 24.91 37.14 -9.05
CA ASP A 828 23.45 37.26 -9.15
C ASP A 828 22.74 36.16 -8.33
N ILE A 829 23.15 34.89 -8.48
CA ILE A 829 22.56 33.79 -7.70
C ILE A 829 22.91 33.86 -6.21
N TYR A 830 24.11 34.32 -5.86
CA TYR A 830 24.49 34.52 -4.45
C TYR A 830 23.61 35.58 -3.79
N ARG A 831 23.29 36.66 -4.50
CA ARG A 831 22.35 37.68 -4.03
C ARG A 831 20.91 37.17 -3.97
N LEU A 832 20.44 36.47 -5.02
CA LEU A 832 19.10 35.90 -5.04
C LEU A 832 18.84 35.01 -3.81
N THR A 833 19.87 34.29 -3.36
CA THR A 833 19.80 33.35 -2.24
C THR A 833 20.20 33.95 -0.89
N GLY A 834 20.44 35.27 -0.80
CA GLY A 834 20.84 35.93 0.45
C GLY A 834 22.19 35.45 1.00
N GLY A 835 23.08 34.99 0.11
CA GLY A 835 24.40 34.48 0.45
C GLY A 835 24.43 33.05 1.01
N LYS A 836 23.32 32.31 0.93
CA LYS A 836 23.16 31.01 1.60
C LYS A 836 23.61 29.82 0.74
N ILE A 837 24.70 29.94 -0.03
CA ILE A 837 25.31 28.86 -0.83
C ILE A 837 26.70 28.52 -0.28
N SER A 838 26.76 28.10 0.99
CA SER A 838 28.03 27.90 1.72
C SER A 838 28.78 26.61 1.36
N THR A 839 28.12 25.63 0.74
CA THR A 839 28.74 24.34 0.39
C THR A 839 29.59 24.40 -0.87
N LEU A 840 29.45 25.44 -1.70
CA LEU A 840 30.23 25.60 -2.93
C LEU A 840 31.70 25.90 -2.58
N SER A 841 32.62 25.11 -3.13
CA SER A 841 34.06 25.21 -2.90
C SER A 841 34.88 25.36 -4.17
N LYS A 842 34.43 24.81 -5.31
CA LYS A 842 35.14 24.88 -6.59
C LYS A 842 34.17 24.86 -7.78
N VAL A 843 34.45 25.68 -8.79
CA VAL A 843 33.82 25.59 -10.11
C VAL A 843 34.85 25.07 -11.12
N VAL A 844 34.47 24.11 -11.98
CA VAL A 844 35.38 23.52 -12.97
C VAL A 844 34.73 23.45 -14.36
N HIS A 845 35.54 23.69 -15.39
CA HIS A 845 35.12 23.50 -16.78
C HIS A 845 35.01 22.00 -17.11
N HIS A 846 33.86 21.58 -17.64
CA HIS A 846 33.59 20.20 -18.04
C HIS A 846 32.73 20.14 -19.30
N GLN A 847 33.21 19.48 -20.36
CA GLN A 847 32.48 19.33 -21.63
C GLN A 847 31.44 18.20 -21.64
N GLY A 848 31.36 17.41 -20.56
CA GLY A 848 30.36 16.34 -20.41
C GLY A 848 29.06 16.83 -19.76
N ARG A 849 28.26 15.88 -19.26
CA ARG A 849 27.03 16.21 -18.51
C ARG A 849 27.42 16.98 -17.24
N ALA A 850 26.80 18.15 -17.05
CA ALA A 850 26.96 18.95 -15.84
C ALA A 850 26.62 18.15 -14.57
N TYR A 851 27.33 18.45 -13.48
CA TYR A 851 27.06 17.86 -12.18
C TYR A 851 27.56 18.72 -11.01
N ALA A 852 26.82 18.66 -9.91
CA ALA A 852 27.19 19.13 -8.60
C ALA A 852 27.43 17.95 -7.64
N ASN A 853 28.32 18.11 -6.66
CA ASN A 853 28.54 17.11 -5.63
C ASN A 853 28.67 17.71 -4.23
N LEU A 854 28.51 16.84 -3.22
CA LEU A 854 28.60 17.22 -1.80
C LEU A 854 30.00 17.68 -1.35
N ASN A 855 31.03 17.49 -2.18
CA ASN A 855 32.38 17.99 -1.87
C ASN A 855 32.55 19.48 -2.24
N GLY A 856 31.47 20.13 -2.72
CA GLY A 856 31.48 21.54 -3.07
C GLY A 856 31.85 21.83 -4.52
N VAL A 857 31.91 20.82 -5.40
CA VAL A 857 32.34 21.01 -6.78
C VAL A 857 31.13 21.13 -7.71
N VAL A 858 31.11 22.19 -8.51
CA VAL A 858 30.24 22.35 -9.68
C VAL A 858 31.07 22.17 -10.95
N ALA A 859 30.69 21.22 -11.79
CA ALA A 859 31.33 20.94 -13.06
C ALA A 859 30.35 21.21 -14.21
N VAL A 860 30.64 22.21 -15.04
CA VAL A 860 29.75 22.67 -16.11
C VAL A 860 30.54 23.09 -17.34
N ASN A 861 29.88 23.10 -18.50
CA ASN A 861 30.50 23.64 -19.71
C ASN A 861 30.46 25.18 -19.66
N LEU A 862 31.55 25.79 -19.19
CA LEU A 862 31.66 27.26 -19.09
C LEU A 862 31.68 27.99 -20.44
N ASN A 863 31.79 27.25 -21.55
CA ASN A 863 31.80 27.81 -22.90
C ASN A 863 30.40 27.83 -23.53
N ASP A 864 29.38 27.31 -22.84
CA ASP A 864 27.99 27.45 -23.28
C ASP A 864 27.56 28.92 -23.23
N GLU A 865 26.72 29.35 -24.17
CA GLU A 865 26.14 30.71 -24.16
C GLU A 865 24.99 30.86 -23.14
N ASN A 866 24.47 29.74 -22.63
CA ASN A 866 23.33 29.69 -21.72
C ASN A 866 23.75 29.16 -20.34
N ALA A 867 23.60 29.96 -19.29
CA ALA A 867 23.97 29.63 -17.92
C ALA A 867 22.95 28.76 -17.15
N SER A 868 21.91 28.25 -17.81
CA SER A 868 20.90 27.33 -17.24
C SER A 868 21.53 26.12 -16.52
N ALA A 869 22.54 25.48 -17.11
CA ALA A 869 23.24 24.36 -16.48
C ALA A 869 23.98 24.81 -15.20
N LEU A 870 24.62 25.98 -15.22
CA LEU A 870 25.28 26.55 -14.03
C LEU A 870 24.27 26.81 -12.90
N TRP A 871 23.16 27.48 -13.21
CA TRP A 871 22.11 27.77 -12.23
C TRP A 871 21.45 26.49 -11.70
N HIS A 872 21.29 25.47 -12.54
CA HIS A 872 20.81 24.15 -12.13
C HIS A 872 21.72 23.51 -11.07
N GLU A 873 23.02 23.41 -11.38
CA GLU A 873 23.98 22.79 -10.46
C GLU A 873 24.14 23.59 -9.15
N LEU A 874 24.08 24.93 -9.23
CA LEU A 874 24.09 25.78 -8.04
C LEU A 874 22.82 25.63 -7.18
N GLY A 875 21.69 25.27 -7.79
CA GLY A 875 20.48 24.95 -7.03
C GLY A 875 20.60 23.69 -6.18
N HIS A 876 21.42 22.72 -6.57
CA HIS A 876 21.79 21.63 -5.67
C HIS A 876 22.59 22.14 -4.46
N HIS A 877 23.53 23.06 -4.66
CA HIS A 877 24.27 23.67 -3.55
C HIS A 877 23.39 24.54 -2.65
N LEU A 878 22.37 25.20 -3.19
CA LEU A 878 21.36 25.89 -2.39
C LEU A 878 20.64 24.92 -1.44
N GLU A 879 20.19 23.77 -1.95
CA GLU A 879 19.53 22.74 -1.14
C GLU A 879 20.51 22.09 -0.14
N TYR A 880 21.75 21.80 -0.56
CA TYR A 880 22.80 21.23 0.31
C TYR A 880 23.21 22.16 1.44
N SER A 881 23.26 23.47 1.17
CA SER A 881 23.65 24.49 2.16
C SER A 881 22.53 24.79 3.16
N ASN A 882 21.28 24.46 2.83
CA ASN A 882 20.10 24.81 3.62
C ASN A 882 19.19 23.58 3.81
N PRO A 883 19.42 22.76 4.86
CA PRO A 883 18.63 21.55 5.11
C PRO A 883 17.11 21.79 5.24
N GLY A 884 16.69 22.98 5.66
CA GLY A 884 15.28 23.36 5.73
C GLY A 884 14.61 23.46 4.35
N LEU A 885 15.36 23.82 3.30
CA LEU A 885 14.84 23.86 1.93
C LEU A 885 14.48 22.47 1.42
N LEU A 886 15.24 21.43 1.80
CA LEU A 886 14.89 20.05 1.45
C LEU A 886 13.49 19.66 1.98
N GLU A 887 13.09 20.12 3.17
CA GLU A 887 11.74 19.85 3.70
C GLU A 887 10.66 20.64 2.95
N LYS A 888 10.94 21.88 2.52
CA LYS A 888 10.05 22.66 1.65
C LYS A 888 9.90 21.99 0.28
N ALA A 889 11.00 21.54 -0.33
CA ALA A 889 11.00 20.79 -1.59
C ALA A 889 10.19 19.49 -1.48
N ARG A 890 10.37 18.72 -0.40
CA ARG A 890 9.55 17.51 -0.15
C ARG A 890 8.06 17.82 -0.03
N SER A 891 7.71 18.94 0.60
CA SER A 891 6.31 19.34 0.77
C SER A 891 5.70 19.84 -0.53
N PHE A 892 6.47 20.56 -1.33
CA PHE A 892 6.12 20.93 -2.71
C PHE A 892 5.86 19.69 -3.58
N LEU A 893 6.73 18.68 -3.51
CA LEU A 893 6.52 17.43 -4.24
C LEU A 893 5.25 16.71 -3.78
N LYS A 894 4.96 16.66 -2.47
CA LYS A 894 3.73 16.07 -1.93
C LYS A 894 2.48 16.77 -2.44
N ALA A 895 2.48 18.10 -2.50
CA ALA A 895 1.36 18.90 -3.01
C ALA A 895 1.12 18.71 -4.52
N ASN A 896 2.11 18.18 -5.24
CA ASN A 896 2.07 18.00 -6.69
C ASN A 896 1.98 16.53 -7.14
N VAL A 897 1.78 15.57 -6.22
CA VAL A 897 1.59 14.15 -6.56
C VAL A 897 0.30 13.94 -7.36
N GLU A 898 0.37 13.08 -8.38
CA GLU A 898 -0.81 12.65 -9.14
C GLU A 898 -1.50 11.44 -8.47
N GLY A 899 -2.77 11.61 -8.09
CA GLY A 899 -3.61 10.58 -7.46
C GLY A 899 -3.49 10.48 -5.93
N ASP A 900 -4.27 9.60 -5.31
CA ASP A 900 -4.40 9.49 -3.85
C ASP A 900 -3.13 8.96 -3.14
N LYS A 901 -2.18 8.37 -3.88
CA LYS A 901 -0.96 7.77 -3.32
C LYS A 901 0.27 8.09 -4.19
N PRO A 902 1.41 8.50 -3.58
CA PRO A 902 2.65 8.73 -4.33
C PRO A 902 3.12 7.47 -5.06
N SER A 903 3.23 7.56 -6.38
CA SER A 903 3.75 6.49 -7.23
C SER A 903 5.05 6.93 -7.90
N PHE A 904 5.96 5.97 -8.12
CA PHE A 904 7.28 6.21 -8.68
C PHE A 904 7.39 5.67 -10.10
N VAL A 905 8.22 6.33 -10.89
CA VAL A 905 8.67 5.87 -12.20
C VAL A 905 10.18 5.98 -12.29
N ASN A 906 10.82 4.99 -12.91
CA ASN A 906 12.23 5.04 -13.25
C ASN A 906 12.36 5.53 -14.69
N ILE A 907 12.97 6.68 -14.89
CA ILE A 907 13.24 7.27 -16.21
C ILE A 907 14.68 7.02 -16.67
N GLY A 908 15.52 6.44 -15.80
CA GLY A 908 16.92 6.16 -16.06
C GLY A 908 17.17 4.84 -16.80
N GLY A 909 18.34 4.72 -17.40
CA GLY A 909 18.78 3.52 -18.14
C GLY A 909 19.26 2.37 -17.24
N ARG A 910 19.54 1.21 -17.83
CA ARG A 910 20.14 0.06 -17.12
C ARG A 910 21.43 0.49 -16.41
N GLY A 911 21.51 0.27 -15.09
CA GLY A 911 22.67 0.62 -14.26
C GLY A 911 22.75 2.07 -13.79
N LYS A 912 21.87 2.97 -14.27
CA LYS A 912 21.75 4.37 -13.83
C LYS A 912 20.28 4.74 -13.58
N PRO A 913 19.65 4.15 -12.55
CA PRO A 913 18.25 4.39 -12.27
C PRO A 913 18.02 5.83 -11.81
N GLU A 914 17.07 6.52 -12.44
CA GLU A 914 16.67 7.89 -12.09
C GLU A 914 15.20 7.86 -11.68
N TRP A 915 14.93 8.09 -10.39
CA TRP A 915 13.60 7.91 -9.80
C TRP A 915 12.85 9.22 -9.73
N CYS A 916 11.65 9.24 -10.30
CA CYS A 916 10.76 10.40 -10.27
C CYS A 916 9.38 10.01 -9.70
N PHE A 917 8.72 10.95 -9.03
CA PHE A 917 7.31 10.80 -8.69
C PHE A 917 6.42 11.12 -9.89
N ARG A 918 5.31 10.39 -10.03
CA ARG A 918 4.23 10.87 -10.89
C ARG A 918 3.64 12.13 -10.27
N SER A 919 3.69 13.21 -11.04
CA SER A 919 3.30 14.54 -10.58
C SER A 919 2.61 15.29 -11.71
N ARG A 920 1.88 16.34 -11.33
CA ARG A 920 1.27 17.30 -12.26
C ARG A 920 2.25 18.34 -12.82
N LEU A 921 3.54 18.23 -12.51
CA LEU A 921 4.57 19.20 -12.90
C LEU A 921 4.88 19.14 -14.40
N SER A 922 5.25 20.29 -14.96
CA SER A 922 5.58 20.46 -16.39
C SER A 922 6.71 19.57 -16.90
N ASN A 923 7.63 19.18 -16.02
CA ASN A 923 8.74 18.31 -16.37
C ASN A 923 8.92 17.24 -15.29
N ILE A 924 8.94 15.97 -15.71
CA ILE A 924 9.14 14.83 -14.83
C ILE A 924 10.44 14.90 -14.02
N TYR A 925 11.48 15.57 -14.55
CA TYR A 925 12.73 15.80 -13.84
C TYR A 925 12.55 16.70 -12.62
N MET A 926 11.57 17.60 -12.59
CA MET A 926 11.25 18.41 -11.39
C MET A 926 10.77 17.54 -10.21
N ALA A 927 10.24 16.35 -10.51
CA ALA A 927 9.79 15.37 -9.52
C ALA A 927 10.84 14.29 -9.20
N LYS A 928 12.07 14.44 -9.69
CA LYS A 928 13.16 13.49 -9.47
C LYS A 928 13.71 13.63 -8.05
N VAL A 929 14.04 12.48 -7.47
CA VAL A 929 14.54 12.38 -6.11
C VAL A 929 15.67 11.39 -5.98
N TYR A 930 16.52 11.61 -4.97
CA TYR A 930 17.66 10.76 -4.66
C TYR A 930 17.39 9.97 -3.37
N PRO A 931 17.07 8.66 -3.43
CA PRO A 931 16.81 7.86 -2.25
C PRO A 931 18.10 7.37 -1.56
N PRO A 932 18.11 7.24 -0.21
CA PRO A 932 19.23 6.68 0.53
C PRO A 932 19.23 5.14 0.39
N ALA A 933 20.25 4.60 -0.28
CA ALA A 933 20.68 3.19 -0.35
C ALA A 933 20.21 2.30 -1.53
N SER A 934 21.01 1.23 -1.73
CA SER A 934 21.45 0.66 -3.02
C SER A 934 20.39 0.17 -4.01
N VAL A 935 20.57 0.60 -5.26
CA VAL A 935 19.86 0.07 -6.42
C VAL A 935 20.73 -1.00 -7.08
N SER A 936 20.15 -2.10 -7.54
CA SER A 936 20.88 -3.10 -8.32
C SER A 936 21.32 -2.52 -9.68
N ASN A 937 22.31 -3.15 -10.33
CA ASN A 937 22.70 -2.84 -11.72
C ASN A 937 21.54 -2.97 -12.73
N SER A 938 20.44 -3.61 -12.35
CA SER A 938 19.20 -3.71 -13.14
C SER A 938 18.16 -2.62 -12.84
N GLY A 939 18.47 -1.65 -11.99
CA GLY A 939 17.54 -0.57 -11.62
C GLY A 939 16.43 -1.00 -10.64
N LYS A 940 16.57 -2.16 -9.98
CA LYS A 940 15.63 -2.62 -8.94
C LYS A 940 16.11 -2.18 -7.56
N ILE A 941 15.20 -1.61 -6.77
CA ILE A 941 15.46 -1.19 -5.39
C ILE A 941 15.73 -2.45 -4.57
N ARG A 942 16.89 -2.55 -3.89
CA ARG A 942 17.25 -3.71 -3.06
C ARG A 942 16.63 -3.67 -1.65
N GLN A 943 15.99 -2.55 -1.28
CA GLN A 943 15.30 -2.32 -0.01
C GLN A 943 13.85 -1.82 -0.23
N LYS A 944 13.18 -1.32 0.83
CA LYS A 944 11.83 -0.74 0.78
C LYS A 944 11.75 0.37 -0.29
N SER A 945 10.58 0.50 -0.93
CA SER A 945 10.30 1.54 -1.93
C SER A 945 10.72 2.93 -1.42
N PRO A 946 11.29 3.78 -2.29
CA PRO A 946 11.59 5.16 -1.95
C PRO A 946 10.32 5.86 -1.42
N THR A 947 10.49 6.90 -0.60
CA THR A 947 9.38 7.71 -0.08
C THR A 947 9.83 9.17 -0.06
N ILE A 948 8.94 10.12 -0.33
CA ILE A 948 9.29 11.56 -0.36
C ILE A 948 9.97 11.98 0.94
N SER A 949 9.49 11.47 2.08
CA SER A 949 10.04 11.76 3.41
C SER A 949 11.46 11.26 3.67
N LYS A 950 12.00 10.37 2.82
CA LYS A 950 13.32 9.77 3.03
C LYS A 950 14.35 10.21 1.98
N THR A 951 14.01 11.10 1.05
CA THR A 951 14.91 11.50 -0.04
C THR A 951 16.06 12.36 0.50
N SER A 952 17.30 12.08 0.12
CA SER A 952 18.46 12.87 0.59
C SER A 952 18.64 14.18 -0.18
N ALA A 953 18.12 14.25 -1.41
CA ALA A 953 18.12 15.43 -2.25
C ALA A 953 16.97 15.38 -3.26
N THR A 954 16.63 16.52 -3.86
CA THR A 954 15.62 16.68 -4.92
C THR A 954 16.14 17.51 -6.08
N GLU A 955 15.38 17.53 -7.18
CA GLU A 955 15.60 18.45 -8.31
C GLU A 955 14.74 19.73 -8.23
N VAL A 956 14.06 20.00 -7.11
CA VAL A 956 13.08 21.09 -7.04
C VAL A 956 13.78 22.44 -7.21
N PHE A 957 14.77 22.74 -6.37
CA PHE A 957 15.47 24.04 -6.43
C PHE A 957 16.46 24.15 -7.59
N SER A 958 17.08 23.05 -8.04
CA SER A 958 17.91 23.03 -9.26
C SER A 958 17.08 23.39 -10.49
N MET A 959 15.91 22.76 -10.66
CA MET A 959 15.01 23.09 -11.76
C MET A 959 14.39 24.48 -11.61
N ALA A 960 14.12 24.95 -10.40
CA ALA A 960 13.58 26.29 -10.18
C ALA A 960 14.56 27.39 -10.59
N LEU A 961 15.83 27.27 -10.19
CA LEU A 961 16.87 28.23 -10.54
C LEU A 961 17.20 28.20 -12.04
N GLN A 962 17.16 27.02 -12.66
CA GLN A 962 17.33 26.88 -14.11
C GLN A 962 16.36 27.77 -14.91
N LEU A 963 15.15 28.05 -14.38
CA LEU A 963 14.15 28.87 -15.05
C LEU A 963 14.66 30.30 -15.35
N TYR A 964 15.62 30.81 -14.58
CA TYR A 964 16.20 32.12 -14.86
C TYR A 964 16.82 32.23 -16.26
N HIS A 965 17.36 31.14 -16.81
CA HIS A 965 17.96 31.13 -18.16
C HIS A 965 17.21 30.26 -19.18
N ASP A 966 16.22 29.48 -18.73
CA ASP A 966 15.45 28.57 -19.57
C ASP A 966 14.04 29.13 -19.84
N LYS A 967 13.92 29.90 -20.94
CA LYS A 967 12.67 30.55 -21.35
C LYS A 967 11.54 29.54 -21.59
N GLU A 968 11.87 28.39 -22.19
CA GLU A 968 10.89 27.35 -22.52
C GLU A 968 10.37 26.69 -21.25
N ALA A 969 11.26 26.30 -20.33
CA ALA A 969 10.87 25.72 -19.06
C ALA A 969 10.09 26.72 -18.19
N THR A 970 10.46 28.00 -18.21
CA THR A 970 9.77 29.07 -17.49
C THR A 970 8.32 29.20 -17.95
N ALA A 971 8.14 29.33 -19.26
CA ALA A 971 6.83 29.44 -19.88
C ALA A 971 5.96 28.20 -19.59
N ALA A 972 6.55 27.00 -19.70
CA ALA A 972 5.84 25.77 -19.38
C ALA A 972 5.41 25.71 -17.91
N SER A 973 6.31 26.06 -16.99
CA SER A 973 6.06 25.99 -15.56
C SER A 973 4.93 26.91 -15.11
N LEU A 974 4.92 28.13 -15.65
CA LEU A 974 3.91 29.13 -15.34
C LEU A 974 2.54 28.75 -15.93
N MET A 975 2.47 28.26 -17.17
CA MET A 975 1.20 27.89 -17.80
C MET A 975 0.53 26.67 -17.18
N ASN A 976 1.32 25.69 -16.73
CA ASN A 976 0.76 24.51 -16.08
C ASN A 976 0.48 24.74 -14.59
N GLY A 977 0.87 25.89 -14.04
CA GLY A 977 0.65 26.23 -12.64
C GLY A 977 1.41 25.31 -11.68
N ASP A 978 2.67 25.01 -12.01
CA ASP A 978 3.51 24.09 -11.22
C ASP A 978 3.72 24.59 -9.79
N GLY A 979 3.70 25.91 -9.57
CA GLY A 979 3.99 26.55 -8.29
C GLY A 979 5.49 26.71 -8.00
N LEU A 980 6.36 26.40 -8.97
CA LEU A 980 7.81 26.34 -8.78
C LEU A 980 8.46 27.73 -8.63
N LEU A 981 8.00 28.70 -9.43
CA LEU A 981 8.46 30.09 -9.37
C LEU A 981 7.98 30.79 -8.09
N GLU A 982 6.73 30.52 -7.70
CA GLU A 982 6.13 30.94 -6.45
C GLU A 982 6.93 30.44 -5.25
N LEU A 983 7.31 29.16 -5.27
CA LEU A 983 8.16 28.60 -4.22
C LEU A 983 9.53 29.27 -4.20
N LEU A 984 10.18 29.42 -5.36
CA LEU A 984 11.53 30.00 -5.45
C LEU A 984 11.58 31.44 -4.95
N LEU A 985 10.67 32.31 -5.41
CA LEU A 985 10.66 33.73 -5.05
C LEU A 985 10.28 33.94 -3.58
N GLY A 986 9.33 33.14 -3.07
CA GLY A 986 9.00 33.15 -1.65
C GLY A 986 10.18 32.74 -0.79
N VAL A 987 10.88 31.65 -1.16
CA VAL A 987 12.08 31.19 -0.48
C VAL A 987 13.21 32.22 -0.57
N ALA A 988 13.43 32.82 -1.74
CA ALA A 988 14.45 33.86 -1.92
C ALA A 988 14.20 35.03 -0.97
N LYS A 989 12.94 35.48 -0.84
CA LYS A 989 12.56 36.53 0.11
C LYS A 989 12.77 36.10 1.56
N GLU A 990 12.38 34.88 1.93
CA GLU A 990 12.61 34.31 3.27
C GLU A 990 14.11 34.26 3.62
N LEU A 991 14.96 33.80 2.70
CA LEU A 991 16.41 33.71 2.89
C LEU A 991 17.06 35.10 3.04
N ASN A 992 16.58 36.10 2.30
CA ASN A 992 17.08 37.47 2.41
C ASN A 992 16.63 38.17 3.70
N ASN A 993 15.52 37.73 4.30
CA ASN A 993 15.00 38.26 5.57
C ASN A 993 15.49 37.49 6.81
N ALA A 994 16.22 36.40 6.63
CA ALA A 994 16.74 35.56 7.71
C ALA A 994 18.08 36.12 8.23
N ASP A 995 18.01 36.88 9.33
CA ASP A 995 19.16 37.41 10.09
C ASP A 995 20.08 36.31 10.64
#